data_AF-A0A1V6B7A4-F1
#
_entry.id   AF-A0A1V6B7A4-F1
#
_cell.length_a   1.000
_cell.length_b   1.000
_cell.length_c   1.000
_cell.angle_alpha   90.00
_cell.angle_beta   90.00
_cell.angle_gamma   90.00
#
_symmetry.space_group_name_H-M   'P 1'
#
loop_
_entity.id
_entity.type
_entity.pdbx_description
1 polymer ?
#
loop_
_entity_poly.entity_id
_entity_poly.type
_entity_poly.pdbx_seq_one_letter_code
_entity_poly.pdbx_strand_id
1 'polypeptide(L)'
;MKKSFIIIIACITGFLIISCNQDKGTRTVFVGSDRSSPQALYATGKLNKALLKSGYTVIEAKNAAGCIIDLRIAENLPAEGFSLVSNGKNITITGGDARGMIYGALSLAEDLRNGIRLGKVCDRAEKPYYPLRAIKHNTPWDSYRPSSAIDQHYETVRDLDYWRAFLDMMAENRFNSLGIFNLHPFVYMIRPKNFPEASPFNDQEMKEWEDFHHELIKMAEERAIDTYIFPFNIFVSEQFSKAHNVALTNFYPHYYCAGDTSEIVRRYMRECVTQVLQEYPGLTGIGFTIGEGMAGMTPQQREEWMFGTYIEGMRLAGRKVKLVHRIPFSSTTESLGATSVDLERLTRKAIEKEASLDFIEGPIYADLKYNWSHAHSTPKLVKVHGGKMYDTFYNPEPEGYKITYTARNEDFFALRWGVPQFIRDHIKLNSQTYNGGYFVGSETYIPALDYFTALESPVDWKYAFERQWLFYKLWGRLLYDPATPDKTFEDEFLRRYGKIARSLPEAFSLASSTQLRLASLYDCGWDFTLYGEGFLALQGDSTKYISVNRLISQPALDPDYISVKDYVEGLLKGETFGEKKVTPPELSELLRNDCSKALQLVKNINTSRNVSLMYEVADVKTWAYLGLHLAEKLEGAVALQTYRLKGGEDNREKAITHLKKALGNWDKVIEITRPIYKDMPLTHYNGSSYDRNDNNLFHWARIRPEVARDVEIAEKASPKNSADEH
;
A
#
# COMPACT_ATOMS: atom_id res chain seq x y z
N MET A 1 -42.97 54.56 -15.49
CA MET A 1 -44.05 53.86 -14.75
C MET A 1 -44.65 52.80 -15.70
N LYS A 2 -44.47 51.52 -15.36
CA LYS A 2 -45.07 50.27 -15.91
C LYS A 2 -44.77 49.82 -17.37
N LYS A 3 -43.87 48.80 -17.41
CA LYS A 3 -43.89 47.47 -18.09
C LYS A 3 -43.36 47.28 -19.53
N SER A 4 -42.24 46.53 -19.56
CA SER A 4 -41.55 45.63 -20.52
C SER A 4 -42.37 45.01 -21.66
N PHE A 5 -41.90 44.99 -22.92
CA PHE A 5 -40.88 44.14 -23.62
C PHE A 5 -41.33 42.70 -23.96
N ILE A 6 -41.35 42.35 -25.26
CA ILE A 6 -40.79 41.15 -25.93
C ILE A 6 -40.95 41.34 -27.46
N ILE A 7 -39.84 41.33 -28.20
CA ILE A 7 -39.78 41.17 -29.66
C ILE A 7 -38.75 40.06 -29.92
N ILE A 8 -39.15 38.99 -30.61
CA ILE A 8 -38.25 37.98 -31.17
C ILE A 8 -38.51 37.94 -32.68
N ILE A 9 -37.50 38.32 -33.46
CA ILE A 9 -37.44 38.10 -34.91
C ILE A 9 -36.41 36.99 -35.15
N ALA A 10 -36.87 35.92 -35.78
CA ALA A 10 -36.03 34.82 -36.25
C ALA A 10 -35.43 35.19 -37.62
N CYS A 11 -34.09 35.22 -37.70
CA CYS A 11 -33.35 35.25 -38.97
C CYS A 11 -32.53 33.96 -39.09
N ILE A 12 -32.90 33.15 -40.06
CA ILE A 12 -32.15 32.00 -40.55
C ILE A 12 -31.09 32.52 -41.52
N THR A 13 -29.82 32.30 -41.19
CA THR A 13 -28.72 32.39 -42.16
C THR A 13 -27.83 31.17 -42.00
N GLY A 14 -27.92 30.27 -42.98
CA GLY A 14 -27.01 29.15 -43.13
C GLY A 14 -25.63 29.62 -43.59
N PHE A 15 -24.60 29.17 -42.89
CA PHE A 15 -23.24 29.18 -43.39
C PHE A 15 -22.78 27.72 -43.48
N LEU A 16 -22.61 27.24 -44.72
CA LEU A 16 -21.85 26.05 -45.05
C LEU A 16 -20.40 26.25 -44.60
N ILE A 17 -19.92 25.43 -43.68
CA ILE A 17 -18.49 25.13 -43.54
C ILE A 17 -18.27 23.79 -44.24
N ILE A 18 -17.70 23.85 -45.43
CA ILE A 18 -17.16 22.72 -46.17
C ILE A 18 -15.95 22.22 -45.37
N SER A 19 -16.16 21.17 -44.58
CA SER A 19 -15.09 20.37 -44.01
C SER A 19 -14.62 19.38 -45.10
N CYS A 20 -13.35 19.49 -45.49
CA CYS A 20 -12.62 18.41 -46.15
C CYS A 20 -12.59 17.16 -45.24
N ASN A 21 -13.65 16.35 -45.28
CA ASN A 21 -13.64 14.96 -44.86
C ASN A 21 -13.16 14.13 -46.06
N GLN A 22 -11.84 14.07 -46.26
CA GLN A 22 -11.25 12.97 -47.03
C GLN A 22 -11.02 11.80 -46.08
N ASP A 23 -11.69 10.67 -46.37
CA ASP A 23 -11.60 9.35 -45.73
C ASP A 23 -11.85 9.23 -44.22
N LYS A 24 -13.12 9.41 -43.81
CA LYS A 24 -13.67 8.75 -42.60
C LYS A 24 -14.45 7.49 -42.99
N GLY A 25 -13.77 6.49 -43.54
CA GLY A 25 -14.32 5.13 -43.50
C GLY A 25 -14.57 4.76 -42.03
N THR A 26 -15.81 4.43 -41.68
CA THR A 26 -16.21 4.01 -40.33
C THR A 26 -15.35 2.82 -39.91
N ARG A 27 -14.47 3.02 -38.92
CA ARG A 27 -13.55 1.97 -38.44
C ARG A 27 -14.32 1.05 -37.49
N THR A 28 -15.04 0.10 -38.05
CA THR A 28 -15.85 -0.85 -37.29
C THR A 28 -14.99 -1.97 -36.70
N VAL A 29 -15.29 -2.37 -35.46
CA VAL A 29 -14.60 -3.44 -34.74
C VAL A 29 -15.62 -4.37 -34.10
N PHE A 30 -15.46 -5.68 -34.27
CA PHE A 30 -16.20 -6.69 -33.52
C PHE A 30 -15.30 -7.28 -32.44
N VAL A 31 -15.79 -7.40 -31.20
CA VAL A 31 -15.10 -8.07 -30.10
C VAL A 31 -15.84 -9.35 -29.76
N GLY A 32 -15.24 -10.49 -30.09
CA GLY A 32 -15.73 -11.83 -29.80
C GLY A 32 -15.18 -12.34 -28.48
N SER A 33 -16.04 -12.92 -27.64
CA SER A 33 -15.68 -13.60 -26.40
C SER A 33 -16.74 -14.64 -26.04
N ASP A 34 -16.44 -15.52 -25.10
CA ASP A 34 -17.48 -16.29 -24.40
C ASP A 34 -18.39 -15.32 -23.63
N ARG A 35 -19.70 -15.39 -23.85
CA ARG A 35 -20.70 -14.51 -23.19
C ARG A 35 -21.21 -15.10 -21.88
N SER A 36 -20.91 -16.36 -21.59
CA SER A 36 -21.29 -17.03 -20.34
C SER A 36 -20.31 -16.76 -19.19
N SER A 37 -19.07 -16.34 -19.51
CA SER A 37 -18.05 -15.98 -18.52
C SER A 37 -18.18 -14.50 -18.08
N PRO A 38 -18.41 -14.21 -16.78
CA PRO A 38 -18.38 -12.85 -16.25
C PRO A 38 -17.05 -12.12 -16.51
N GLN A 39 -15.94 -12.85 -16.45
CA GLN A 39 -14.58 -12.34 -16.71
C GLN A 39 -14.40 -11.92 -18.17
N ALA A 40 -14.93 -12.70 -19.11
CA ALA A 40 -14.92 -12.36 -20.53
C ALA A 40 -15.79 -11.13 -20.84
N LEU A 41 -16.94 -10.99 -20.17
CA LEU A 41 -17.79 -9.80 -20.26
C LEU A 41 -17.09 -8.56 -19.70
N TYR A 42 -16.42 -8.68 -18.55
CA TYR A 42 -15.61 -7.62 -17.96
C TYR A 42 -14.50 -7.16 -18.91
N ALA A 43 -13.69 -8.10 -19.42
CA ALA A 43 -12.60 -7.83 -20.35
C ALA A 43 -13.11 -7.12 -21.63
N THR A 44 -14.20 -7.62 -22.20
CA THR A 44 -14.86 -7.03 -23.38
C THR A 44 -15.37 -5.62 -23.09
N GLY A 45 -15.99 -5.39 -21.92
CA GLY A 45 -16.47 -4.07 -21.50
C GLY A 45 -15.35 -3.04 -21.41
N LYS A 46 -14.22 -3.41 -20.79
CA LYS A 46 -13.02 -2.55 -20.69
C LYS A 46 -12.44 -2.23 -22.06
N LEU A 47 -12.33 -3.23 -22.93
CA LEU A 47 -11.81 -3.04 -24.29
C LEU A 47 -12.74 -2.18 -25.15
N ASN A 48 -14.05 -2.40 -25.09
CA ASN A 48 -15.06 -1.59 -25.79
C ASN A 48 -14.98 -0.12 -25.37
N LYS A 49 -14.84 0.16 -24.07
CA LYS A 49 -14.66 1.52 -23.56
C LYS A 49 -13.41 2.20 -24.15
N ALA A 50 -12.30 1.46 -24.28
CA ALA A 50 -11.08 1.98 -24.89
C ALA A 50 -11.24 2.20 -26.41
N LEU A 51 -11.84 1.25 -27.13
CA LEU A 51 -12.12 1.35 -28.56
C LEU A 51 -12.97 2.56 -28.92
N LEU A 52 -14.07 2.78 -28.18
CA LEU A 52 -14.96 3.93 -28.38
C LEU A 52 -14.22 5.25 -28.16
N LYS A 53 -13.42 5.35 -27.09
CA LYS A 53 -12.59 6.54 -26.81
C LYS A 53 -11.53 6.79 -27.87
N SER A 54 -11.01 5.74 -28.51
CA SER A 54 -10.04 5.83 -29.61
C SER A 54 -10.69 6.01 -31.00
N GLY A 55 -12.00 6.24 -31.06
CA GLY A 55 -12.73 6.60 -32.28
C GLY A 55 -13.15 5.42 -33.16
N TYR A 56 -13.20 4.20 -32.63
CA TYR A 56 -13.75 3.03 -33.31
C TYR A 56 -15.24 2.87 -33.02
N THR A 57 -15.97 2.24 -33.94
CA THR A 57 -17.37 1.83 -33.72
C THR A 57 -17.40 0.35 -33.40
N VAL A 58 -17.85 -0.01 -32.20
CA VAL A 58 -18.02 -1.42 -31.81
C VAL A 58 -19.33 -1.94 -32.40
N ILE A 59 -19.28 -3.06 -33.12
CA ILE A 59 -20.44 -3.70 -33.75
C ILE A 59 -20.74 -5.06 -33.10
N GLU A 60 -22.00 -5.47 -33.13
CA GLU A 60 -22.48 -6.70 -32.47
C GLU A 60 -22.28 -7.97 -33.31
N ALA A 61 -22.05 -7.84 -34.61
CA ALA A 61 -21.86 -8.95 -35.53
C ALA A 61 -20.56 -8.80 -36.34
N LYS A 62 -19.94 -9.94 -36.68
CA LYS A 62 -18.72 -9.95 -37.52
C LYS A 62 -19.01 -9.31 -38.87
N ASN A 63 -18.10 -8.43 -39.31
CA ASN A 63 -18.12 -7.80 -40.62
C ASN A 63 -16.76 -7.99 -41.28
N ALA A 64 -16.73 -8.59 -42.48
CA ALA A 64 -15.49 -8.86 -43.24
C ALA A 64 -14.68 -7.60 -43.57
N ALA A 65 -15.32 -6.41 -43.58
CA ALA A 65 -14.65 -5.14 -43.80
C ALA A 65 -13.96 -4.59 -42.53
N GLY A 66 -14.43 -4.97 -41.33
CA GLY A 66 -13.99 -4.46 -40.03
C GLY A 66 -12.83 -5.23 -39.39
N CYS A 67 -12.32 -4.72 -38.27
CA CYS A 67 -11.36 -5.43 -37.43
C CYS A 67 -12.10 -6.44 -36.53
N ILE A 68 -11.53 -7.61 -36.30
CA ILE A 68 -12.03 -8.62 -35.37
C ILE A 68 -11.03 -8.73 -34.22
N ILE A 69 -11.52 -8.67 -32.98
CA ILE A 69 -10.74 -8.98 -31.78
C ILE A 69 -11.39 -10.19 -31.11
N ASP A 70 -10.70 -11.32 -31.05
CA ASP A 70 -11.21 -12.53 -30.42
C ASP A 70 -10.48 -12.75 -29.08
N LEU A 71 -11.24 -12.79 -27.97
CA LEU A 71 -10.78 -13.13 -26.63
C LEU A 71 -11.06 -14.62 -26.36
N ARG A 72 -10.04 -15.36 -25.93
CA ARG A 72 -10.18 -16.78 -25.59
C ARG A 72 -9.21 -17.21 -24.50
N ILE A 73 -9.45 -18.40 -23.96
CA ILE A 73 -8.58 -19.08 -23.01
C ILE A 73 -7.98 -20.32 -23.70
N ALA A 74 -6.70 -20.60 -23.45
CA ALA A 74 -6.05 -21.84 -23.88
C ALA A 74 -5.08 -22.34 -22.81
N GLU A 75 -5.23 -23.60 -22.41
CA GLU A 75 -4.49 -24.22 -21.30
C GLU A 75 -2.99 -24.42 -21.58
N ASN A 76 -2.54 -24.21 -22.82
CA ASN A 76 -1.13 -24.32 -23.19
C ASN A 76 -0.30 -23.07 -22.83
N LEU A 77 -0.92 -22.01 -22.31
CA LEU A 77 -0.23 -20.85 -21.74
C LEU A 77 -0.15 -20.97 -20.21
N PRO A 78 0.90 -20.43 -19.57
CA PRO A 78 0.98 -20.38 -18.11
C PRO A 78 -0.23 -19.64 -17.51
N ALA A 79 -0.66 -20.06 -16.32
CA ALA A 79 -1.68 -19.37 -15.53
C ALA A 79 -1.36 -17.87 -15.41
N GLU A 80 -2.39 -17.03 -15.52
CA GLU A 80 -2.35 -15.56 -15.59
C GLU A 80 -1.47 -14.95 -16.71
N GLY A 81 -0.86 -15.77 -17.56
CA GLY A 81 -0.14 -15.35 -18.75
C GLY A 81 -1.07 -15.09 -19.92
N PHE A 82 -0.61 -14.31 -20.89
CA PHE A 82 -1.36 -14.07 -22.12
C PHE A 82 -0.46 -13.95 -23.34
N SER A 83 -1.06 -14.14 -24.50
CA SER A 83 -0.51 -13.78 -25.80
C SER A 83 -1.49 -12.90 -26.56
N LEU A 84 -0.96 -11.92 -27.26
CA LEU A 84 -1.68 -11.07 -28.20
C LEU A 84 -0.99 -11.24 -29.55
N VAL A 85 -1.76 -11.64 -30.56
CA VAL A 85 -1.28 -11.85 -31.93
C VAL A 85 -2.13 -11.03 -32.90
N SER A 86 -1.48 -10.28 -33.78
CA SER A 86 -2.07 -9.34 -34.72
C SER A 86 -1.82 -9.78 -36.16
N ASN A 87 -2.86 -10.28 -36.82
CA ASN A 87 -2.86 -10.75 -38.20
C ASN A 87 -3.71 -9.81 -39.07
N GLY A 88 -3.17 -8.62 -39.36
CA GLY A 88 -3.82 -7.61 -40.19
C GLY A 88 -5.09 -7.05 -39.55
N LYS A 89 -6.27 -7.53 -39.97
CA LYS A 89 -7.57 -7.12 -39.40
C LYS A 89 -8.03 -7.99 -38.24
N ASN A 90 -7.30 -9.05 -37.89
CA ASN A 90 -7.67 -9.97 -36.83
C ASN A 90 -6.65 -9.89 -35.70
N ILE A 91 -7.11 -9.57 -34.49
CA ILE A 91 -6.31 -9.61 -33.27
C ILE A 91 -6.86 -10.73 -32.41
N THR A 92 -6.00 -11.61 -31.93
CA THR A 92 -6.38 -12.68 -31.02
C THR A 92 -5.67 -12.48 -29.69
N ILE A 93 -6.44 -12.44 -28.61
CA ILE A 93 -5.92 -12.41 -27.24
C ILE A 93 -6.24 -13.77 -26.61
N THR A 94 -5.19 -14.50 -26.24
CA THR A 94 -5.32 -15.80 -25.60
C THR A 94 -4.73 -15.72 -24.20
N GLY A 95 -5.53 -15.94 -23.17
CA GLY A 95 -5.06 -16.11 -21.79
C GLY A 95 -4.80 -17.58 -21.45
N GLY A 96 -3.88 -17.86 -20.54
CA GLY A 96 -3.75 -19.20 -19.92
C GLY A 96 -4.95 -19.57 -19.06
N ASP A 97 -5.60 -18.56 -18.49
CA ASP A 97 -6.86 -18.63 -17.75
C ASP A 97 -7.68 -17.34 -17.98
N ALA A 98 -8.80 -17.19 -17.27
CA ALA A 98 -9.65 -16.00 -17.35
C ALA A 98 -8.91 -14.72 -16.95
N ARG A 99 -7.98 -14.79 -16.01
CA ARG A 99 -7.21 -13.65 -15.50
C ARG A 99 -6.17 -13.19 -16.53
N GLY A 100 -5.46 -14.12 -17.16
CA GLY A 100 -4.56 -13.84 -18.29
C GLY A 100 -5.31 -13.21 -19.46
N MET A 101 -6.51 -13.69 -19.78
CA MET A 101 -7.36 -13.08 -20.81
C MET A 101 -7.71 -11.62 -20.46
N ILE A 102 -8.10 -11.34 -19.21
CA ILE A 102 -8.33 -9.97 -18.72
C ILE A 102 -7.06 -9.12 -18.91
N TYR A 103 -5.89 -9.61 -18.50
CA TYR A 103 -4.63 -8.87 -18.64
C TYR A 103 -4.26 -8.57 -20.08
N GLY A 104 -4.51 -9.51 -21.00
CA GLY A 104 -4.30 -9.29 -22.43
C GLY A 104 -5.26 -8.25 -23.01
N ALA A 105 -6.54 -8.28 -22.63
CA ALA A 105 -7.51 -7.27 -23.03
C ALA A 105 -7.16 -5.88 -22.48
N LEU A 106 -6.71 -5.80 -21.23
CA LEU A 106 -6.26 -4.56 -20.59
C LEU A 106 -4.96 -4.03 -21.21
N SER A 107 -4.05 -4.90 -21.64
CA SER A 107 -2.83 -4.55 -22.39
C SER A 107 -3.19 -3.88 -23.73
N LEU A 108 -4.11 -4.47 -24.51
CA LEU A 108 -4.60 -3.85 -25.74
C LEU A 108 -5.36 -2.53 -25.48
N ALA A 109 -6.13 -2.48 -24.39
CA ALA A 109 -6.80 -1.24 -23.99
C ALA A 109 -5.80 -0.14 -23.62
N GLU A 110 -4.65 -0.48 -23.03
CA GLU A 110 -3.56 0.46 -22.75
C GLU A 110 -2.88 0.96 -24.03
N ASP A 111 -2.58 0.08 -24.99
CA ASP A 111 -2.10 0.46 -26.33
C ASP A 111 -3.00 1.51 -26.99
N LEU A 112 -4.32 1.23 -27.01
CA LEU A 112 -5.33 2.13 -27.59
C LEU A 112 -5.38 3.49 -26.89
N ARG A 113 -5.25 3.50 -25.56
CA ARG A 113 -5.18 4.74 -24.75
C ARG A 113 -3.89 5.52 -24.98
N ASN A 114 -2.80 4.83 -25.33
CA ASN A 114 -1.52 5.43 -25.72
C ASN A 114 -1.49 5.86 -27.20
N GLY A 115 -2.62 5.76 -27.91
CA GLY A 115 -2.78 6.22 -29.29
C GLY A 115 -2.30 5.23 -30.35
N ILE A 116 -1.96 4.00 -29.96
CA ILE A 116 -1.63 2.94 -30.90
C ILE A 116 -2.91 2.49 -31.61
N ARG A 117 -2.89 2.47 -32.94
CA ARG A 117 -4.02 2.03 -33.76
C ARG A 117 -4.02 0.50 -33.88
N LEU A 118 -5.18 -0.14 -34.03
CA LEU A 118 -5.29 -1.60 -34.10
C LEU A 118 -4.36 -2.24 -35.15
N GLY A 119 -4.28 -1.66 -36.36
CA GLY A 119 -3.37 -2.14 -37.42
C GLY A 119 -1.87 -1.88 -37.17
N LYS A 120 -1.50 -1.34 -36.01
CA LYS A 120 -0.12 -1.11 -35.55
C LYS A 120 0.17 -1.79 -34.22
N VAL A 121 -0.79 -2.55 -33.69
CA VAL A 121 -0.57 -3.38 -32.50
C VAL A 121 0.41 -4.49 -32.88
N CYS A 122 1.46 -4.64 -32.09
CA CYS A 122 2.47 -5.67 -32.25
C CYS A 122 2.13 -6.90 -31.42
N ASP A 123 2.57 -8.05 -31.89
CA ASP A 123 2.52 -9.30 -31.15
C ASP A 123 3.31 -9.18 -29.85
N ARG A 124 2.76 -9.76 -28.78
CA ARG A 124 3.44 -9.86 -27.48
C ARG A 124 2.91 -11.04 -26.68
N ALA A 125 3.74 -11.56 -25.79
CA ALA A 125 3.34 -12.54 -24.80
C ALA A 125 3.95 -12.15 -23.45
N GLU A 126 3.17 -12.28 -22.39
CA GLU A 126 3.59 -11.93 -21.04
C GLU A 126 3.14 -13.02 -20.07
N LYS A 127 3.88 -13.16 -18.96
CA LYS A 127 3.59 -14.10 -17.88
C LYS A 127 3.89 -13.45 -16.54
N PRO A 128 3.18 -13.82 -15.46
CA PRO A 128 3.47 -13.30 -14.13
C PRO A 128 4.84 -13.78 -13.63
N TYR A 129 5.51 -12.93 -12.86
CA TYR A 129 6.72 -13.26 -12.11
C TYR A 129 6.38 -13.87 -10.75
N TYR A 130 5.54 -13.20 -9.95
CA TYR A 130 5.01 -13.74 -8.70
C TYR A 130 3.59 -14.26 -8.88
N PRO A 131 3.21 -15.42 -8.30
CA PRO A 131 1.84 -15.91 -8.33
C PRO A 131 0.90 -15.14 -7.40
N LEU A 132 1.37 -14.58 -6.28
CA LEU A 132 0.56 -13.72 -5.40
C LEU A 132 0.94 -12.24 -5.52
N ARG A 133 -0.05 -11.42 -5.89
CA ARG A 133 0.10 -9.97 -6.01
C ARG A 133 -1.14 -9.35 -5.36
N ALA A 134 -1.09 -9.23 -4.05
CA ALA A 134 -2.22 -8.88 -3.22
C ALA A 134 -2.18 -7.43 -2.74
N ILE A 135 -3.36 -6.85 -2.51
CA ILE A 135 -3.50 -5.62 -1.74
C ILE A 135 -4.08 -5.94 -0.36
N LYS A 136 -3.43 -5.43 0.69
CA LYS A 136 -3.97 -5.35 2.05
C LYS A 136 -4.88 -4.13 2.15
N HIS A 137 -6.13 -4.33 2.54
CA HIS A 137 -7.12 -3.26 2.74
C HIS A 137 -7.77 -3.42 4.11
N ASN A 138 -7.77 -2.36 4.91
CA ASN A 138 -8.44 -2.33 6.21
C ASN A 138 -9.87 -1.83 6.06
N THR A 139 -10.81 -2.44 6.78
CA THR A 139 -12.13 -1.83 6.95
C THR A 139 -12.13 -0.81 8.09
N PRO A 140 -12.95 0.24 8.00
CA PRO A 140 -13.03 1.27 9.03
C PRO A 140 -13.90 0.87 10.24
N TRP A 141 -14.82 -0.08 10.08
CA TRP A 141 -15.56 -0.70 11.19
C TRP A 141 -14.72 -1.79 11.85
N ASP A 142 -14.77 -1.90 13.18
CA ASP A 142 -13.94 -2.79 14.01
C ASP A 142 -12.47 -2.83 13.52
N SER A 143 -11.90 -1.65 13.31
CA SER A 143 -10.53 -1.53 12.84
C SER A 143 -9.55 -2.01 13.91
N TYR A 144 -8.43 -2.62 13.48
CA TYR A 144 -7.40 -3.05 14.42
C TYR A 144 -6.66 -1.88 15.09
N ARG A 145 -6.60 -0.71 14.44
CA ARG A 145 -6.06 0.54 15.00
C ARG A 145 -7.17 1.59 15.08
N PRO A 146 -7.96 1.62 16.18
CA PRO A 146 -8.98 2.63 16.39
C PRO A 146 -8.39 4.03 16.28
N SER A 147 -8.86 4.81 15.30
CA SER A 147 -8.43 6.19 15.16
C SER A 147 -9.43 6.99 14.32
N SER A 148 -9.54 8.28 14.62
CA SER A 148 -10.32 9.23 13.81
C SER A 148 -9.87 9.26 12.34
N ALA A 149 -8.60 8.94 12.07
CA ALA A 149 -8.05 8.88 10.72
C ALA A 149 -8.60 7.68 9.93
N ILE A 150 -8.89 6.57 10.61
CA ILE A 150 -9.47 5.36 10.03
C ILE A 150 -10.99 5.48 9.96
N ASP A 151 -11.64 5.94 11.03
CA ASP A 151 -13.11 5.99 11.16
C ASP A 151 -13.79 6.81 10.05
N GLN A 152 -13.18 7.94 9.65
CA GLN A 152 -13.74 8.84 8.64
C GLN A 152 -13.95 8.19 7.26
N HIS A 153 -13.35 7.01 7.01
CA HIS A 153 -13.52 6.29 5.76
C HIS A 153 -14.83 5.50 5.67
N TYR A 154 -15.61 5.39 6.77
CA TYR A 154 -16.80 4.54 6.87
C TYR A 154 -17.75 4.66 5.66
N GLU A 155 -18.24 5.86 5.39
CA GLU A 155 -19.20 6.11 4.30
C GLU A 155 -18.63 5.75 2.92
N THR A 156 -17.35 6.07 2.68
CA THR A 156 -16.71 5.79 1.38
C THR A 156 -16.49 4.29 1.18
N VAL A 157 -16.13 3.56 2.25
CA VAL A 157 -15.86 2.11 2.16
C VAL A 157 -17.18 1.30 2.12
N ARG A 158 -18.29 1.85 2.63
CA ARG A 158 -19.64 1.28 2.47
C ARG A 158 -20.24 1.47 1.07
N ASP A 159 -19.64 2.29 0.22
CA ASP A 159 -20.09 2.53 -1.15
C ASP A 159 -19.52 1.47 -2.12
N LEU A 160 -20.40 0.75 -2.84
CA LEU A 160 -19.98 -0.24 -3.83
C LEU A 160 -19.31 0.40 -5.07
N ASP A 161 -19.54 1.68 -5.35
CA ASP A 161 -18.83 2.38 -6.44
C ASP A 161 -17.36 2.59 -6.11
N TYR A 162 -17.01 2.75 -4.83
CA TYR A 162 -15.62 2.76 -4.37
C TYR A 162 -14.95 1.43 -4.70
N TRP A 163 -15.57 0.32 -4.30
CA TRP A 163 -15.03 -1.01 -4.56
C TRP A 163 -14.94 -1.35 -6.04
N ARG A 164 -15.94 -0.95 -6.83
CA ARG A 164 -15.90 -1.12 -8.29
C ARG A 164 -14.67 -0.44 -8.90
N ALA A 165 -14.39 0.80 -8.49
CA ALA A 165 -13.23 1.56 -8.95
C ALA A 165 -11.91 0.99 -8.41
N PHE A 166 -11.89 0.55 -7.15
CA PHE A 166 -10.71 -0.03 -6.51
C PHE A 166 -10.30 -1.36 -7.15
N LEU A 167 -11.26 -2.27 -7.36
CA LEU A 167 -11.02 -3.55 -8.01
C LEU A 167 -10.65 -3.37 -9.50
N ASP A 168 -11.19 -2.34 -10.17
CA ASP A 168 -10.76 -1.97 -11.51
C ASP A 168 -9.28 -1.55 -11.55
N MET A 169 -8.86 -0.72 -10.58
CA MET A 169 -7.46 -0.34 -10.43
C MET A 169 -6.56 -1.57 -10.15
N MET A 170 -7.02 -2.51 -9.33
CA MET A 170 -6.31 -3.76 -9.08
C MET A 170 -6.08 -4.55 -10.36
N ALA A 171 -7.13 -4.81 -11.14
CA ALA A 171 -7.04 -5.55 -12.39
C ALA A 171 -6.17 -4.83 -13.44
N GLU A 172 -6.31 -3.51 -13.57
CA GLU A 172 -5.50 -2.68 -14.48
C GLU A 172 -4.01 -2.72 -14.15
N ASN A 173 -3.67 -2.84 -12.86
CA ASN A 173 -2.30 -2.96 -12.38
C ASN A 173 -1.84 -4.41 -12.15
N ARG A 174 -2.68 -5.40 -12.47
CA ARG A 174 -2.41 -6.85 -12.37
C ARG A 174 -2.23 -7.37 -10.94
N PHE A 175 -2.82 -6.71 -9.95
CA PHE A 175 -3.07 -7.34 -8.66
C PHE A 175 -4.17 -8.39 -8.81
N ASN A 176 -4.01 -9.52 -8.15
CA ASN A 176 -4.89 -10.68 -8.30
C ASN A 176 -5.55 -11.14 -7.00
N SER A 177 -5.27 -10.47 -5.88
CA SER A 177 -5.86 -10.83 -4.59
C SER A 177 -6.14 -9.61 -3.72
N LEU A 178 -7.27 -9.63 -3.03
CA LEU A 178 -7.68 -8.63 -2.05
C LEU A 178 -7.73 -9.28 -0.66
N GLY A 179 -6.90 -8.80 0.26
CA GLY A 179 -6.98 -9.15 1.67
C GLY A 179 -7.71 -8.07 2.45
N ILE A 180 -8.88 -8.41 3.02
CA ILE A 180 -9.71 -7.52 3.83
C ILE A 180 -9.41 -7.78 5.30
N PHE A 181 -8.69 -6.86 5.93
CA PHE A 181 -8.24 -6.96 7.31
C PHE A 181 -9.22 -6.26 8.25
N ASN A 182 -9.60 -6.95 9.31
CA ASN A 182 -10.58 -6.49 10.29
C ASN A 182 -10.35 -7.20 11.63
N LEU A 183 -10.67 -6.55 12.76
CA LEU A 183 -10.52 -7.18 14.07
C LEU A 183 -11.40 -8.43 14.22
N HIS A 184 -12.69 -8.35 13.85
CA HIS A 184 -13.69 -9.42 13.94
C HIS A 184 -14.80 -9.27 12.86
N PRO A 185 -14.58 -9.71 11.61
CA PRO A 185 -15.45 -9.33 10.49
C PRO A 185 -16.81 -10.02 10.47
N PHE A 186 -16.97 -11.12 11.22
CA PHE A 186 -18.08 -12.07 11.01
C PHE A 186 -19.46 -11.46 11.22
N VAL A 187 -19.64 -10.58 12.21
CA VAL A 187 -20.95 -9.96 12.50
C VAL A 187 -21.40 -8.96 11.42
N TYR A 188 -20.47 -8.52 10.56
CA TYR A 188 -20.76 -7.66 9.40
C TYR A 188 -21.07 -8.48 8.14
N MET A 189 -20.96 -9.81 8.21
CA MET A 189 -21.19 -10.71 7.07
C MET A 189 -22.32 -11.69 7.35
N ILE A 190 -22.50 -12.12 8.60
CA ILE A 190 -23.51 -13.09 8.98
C ILE A 190 -24.16 -12.71 10.30
N ARG A 191 -25.41 -13.12 10.47
CA ARG A 191 -25.96 -13.37 11.81
C ARG A 191 -25.63 -14.82 12.21
N PRO A 192 -24.78 -15.05 13.23
CA PRO A 192 -24.38 -16.41 13.62
C PRO A 192 -25.60 -17.25 14.04
N LYS A 193 -25.82 -18.40 13.40
CA LYS A 193 -27.07 -19.19 13.56
C LYS A 193 -27.33 -19.65 15.00
N ASN A 194 -26.30 -20.07 15.72
CA ASN A 194 -26.42 -20.54 17.10
C ASN A 194 -26.10 -19.47 18.15
N PHE A 195 -25.72 -18.28 17.71
CA PHE A 195 -25.40 -17.12 18.56
C PHE A 195 -25.97 -15.84 17.95
N PRO A 196 -27.28 -15.78 17.62
CA PRO A 196 -27.87 -14.64 16.93
C PRO A 196 -27.74 -13.33 17.73
N GLU A 197 -27.68 -13.42 19.06
CA GLU A 197 -27.44 -12.31 19.98
C GLU A 197 -26.05 -11.67 19.81
N ALA A 198 -25.11 -12.33 19.14
CA ALA A 198 -23.81 -11.75 18.82
C ALA A 198 -23.89 -10.61 17.78
N SER A 199 -24.96 -10.55 16.99
CA SER A 199 -25.13 -9.51 15.98
C SER A 199 -25.64 -8.21 16.62
N PRO A 200 -24.99 -7.05 16.39
CA PRO A 200 -25.52 -5.76 16.79
C PRO A 200 -26.66 -5.27 15.89
N PHE A 201 -26.87 -5.90 14.74
CA PHE A 201 -27.74 -5.42 13.66
C PHE A 201 -29.13 -6.04 13.69
N ASN A 202 -30.14 -5.20 13.42
CA ASN A 202 -31.49 -5.67 13.10
C ASN A 202 -31.54 -6.37 11.72
N ASP A 203 -32.68 -6.95 11.36
CA ASP A 203 -32.81 -7.75 10.12
C ASP A 203 -32.55 -6.94 8.85
N GLN A 204 -32.97 -5.67 8.81
CA GLN A 204 -32.73 -4.81 7.66
C GLN A 204 -31.25 -4.44 7.55
N GLU A 205 -30.63 -4.01 8.64
CA GLU A 205 -29.20 -3.67 8.67
C GLU A 205 -28.32 -4.86 8.31
N MET A 206 -28.63 -6.05 8.84
CA MET A 206 -27.91 -7.28 8.49
C MET A 206 -28.08 -7.58 7.00
N LYS A 207 -29.27 -7.40 6.43
CA LYS A 207 -29.50 -7.63 5.00
C LYS A 207 -28.68 -6.67 4.14
N GLU A 208 -28.58 -5.40 4.52
CA GLU A 208 -27.73 -4.41 3.84
C GLU A 208 -26.24 -4.78 3.90
N TRP A 209 -25.80 -5.37 5.01
CA TRP A 209 -24.45 -5.91 5.16
C TRP A 209 -24.18 -7.14 4.30
N GLU A 210 -25.14 -8.07 4.26
CA GLU A 210 -25.09 -9.25 3.41
C GLU A 210 -25.00 -8.87 1.93
N ASP A 211 -25.91 -8.01 1.47
CA ASP A 211 -25.99 -7.56 0.08
C ASP A 211 -24.71 -6.84 -0.36
N PHE A 212 -24.16 -5.99 0.51
CA PHE A 212 -22.88 -5.33 0.27
C PHE A 212 -21.74 -6.33 0.05
N HIS A 213 -21.56 -7.30 0.95
CA HIS A 213 -20.47 -8.27 0.84
C HIS A 213 -20.65 -9.23 -0.33
N HIS A 214 -21.88 -9.64 -0.63
CA HIS A 214 -22.18 -10.47 -1.80
C HIS A 214 -21.82 -9.76 -3.10
N GLU A 215 -22.21 -8.49 -3.26
CA GLU A 215 -21.90 -7.73 -4.47
C GLU A 215 -20.41 -7.40 -4.57
N LEU A 216 -19.73 -7.11 -3.44
CA LEU A 216 -18.27 -6.92 -3.42
C LEU A 216 -17.53 -8.17 -3.92
N ILE A 217 -17.86 -9.35 -3.38
CA ILE A 217 -17.21 -10.61 -3.75
C ILE A 217 -17.49 -10.94 -5.22
N LYS A 218 -18.73 -10.75 -5.68
CA LYS A 218 -19.09 -10.92 -7.09
C LYS A 218 -18.31 -9.98 -8.01
N MET A 219 -18.18 -8.70 -7.66
CA MET A 219 -17.38 -7.75 -8.46
C MET A 219 -15.89 -8.14 -8.52
N ALA A 220 -15.35 -8.73 -7.45
CA ALA A 220 -13.99 -9.24 -7.44
C ALA A 220 -13.85 -10.46 -8.37
N GLU A 221 -14.80 -11.39 -8.33
CA GLU A 221 -14.84 -12.57 -9.21
C GLU A 221 -14.91 -12.19 -10.70
N GLU A 222 -15.74 -11.21 -11.06
CA GLU A 222 -15.83 -10.64 -12.42
C GLU A 222 -14.48 -10.14 -12.94
N ARG A 223 -13.59 -9.73 -12.03
CA ARG A 223 -12.23 -9.24 -12.32
C ARG A 223 -11.15 -10.31 -12.14
N ALA A 224 -11.56 -11.54 -11.83
CA ALA A 224 -10.70 -12.65 -11.45
C ALA A 224 -9.75 -12.30 -10.28
N ILE A 225 -10.24 -11.54 -9.30
CA ILE A 225 -9.51 -11.17 -8.08
C ILE A 225 -9.95 -12.10 -6.95
N ASP A 226 -8.99 -12.82 -6.37
CA ASP A 226 -9.23 -13.69 -5.22
C ASP A 226 -9.51 -12.83 -3.97
N THR A 227 -10.47 -13.22 -3.15
CA THR A 227 -10.83 -12.48 -1.93
C THR A 227 -10.51 -13.28 -0.67
N TYR A 228 -9.95 -12.59 0.31
CA TYR A 228 -9.58 -13.14 1.60
C TYR A 228 -10.07 -12.21 2.71
N ILE A 229 -10.64 -12.77 3.78
CA ILE A 229 -10.81 -12.04 5.05
C ILE A 229 -9.63 -12.35 5.97
N PHE A 230 -9.19 -11.37 6.74
CA PHE A 230 -8.08 -11.47 7.70
C PHE A 230 -8.51 -10.99 9.09
N PRO A 231 -9.12 -11.88 9.89
CA PRO A 231 -9.42 -11.59 11.29
C PRO A 231 -8.15 -11.54 12.15
N PHE A 232 -8.18 -10.71 13.19
CA PHE A 232 -7.25 -10.79 14.31
C PHE A 232 -7.81 -11.74 15.38
N ASN A 233 -6.96 -12.17 16.32
CA ASN A 233 -7.36 -13.15 17.33
C ASN A 233 -6.84 -12.83 18.73
N ILE A 234 -7.55 -13.21 19.80
CA ILE A 234 -8.94 -13.71 19.81
C ILE A 234 -9.85 -12.51 20.00
N PHE A 235 -10.82 -12.30 19.11
CA PHE A 235 -11.82 -11.25 19.24
C PHE A 235 -13.22 -11.82 18.99
N VAL A 236 -14.21 -11.20 19.63
CA VAL A 236 -15.65 -11.47 19.49
C VAL A 236 -16.38 -10.13 19.33
N SER A 237 -17.68 -10.16 19.06
CA SER A 237 -18.49 -8.94 19.18
C SER A 237 -18.73 -8.58 20.64
N GLU A 238 -18.90 -7.29 20.92
CA GLU A 238 -19.24 -6.81 22.26
C GLU A 238 -20.56 -7.44 22.76
N GLN A 239 -21.52 -7.66 21.87
CA GLN A 239 -22.82 -8.26 22.20
C GLN A 239 -22.64 -9.71 22.67
N PHE A 240 -21.81 -10.50 21.98
CA PHE A 240 -21.50 -11.87 22.41
C PHE A 240 -20.81 -11.88 23.77
N SER A 241 -19.82 -11.01 23.97
CA SER A 241 -19.10 -10.89 25.25
C SER A 241 -20.06 -10.61 26.40
N LYS A 242 -20.97 -9.64 26.24
CA LYS A 242 -21.98 -9.28 27.26
C LYS A 242 -22.99 -10.40 27.52
N ALA A 243 -23.47 -11.06 26.46
CA ALA A 243 -24.49 -12.11 26.58
C ALA A 243 -23.99 -13.35 27.34
N HIS A 244 -22.71 -13.69 27.16
CA HIS A 244 -22.12 -14.91 27.73
C HIS A 244 -21.15 -14.68 28.89
N ASN A 245 -20.87 -13.41 29.22
CA ASN A 245 -19.93 -12.99 30.26
C ASN A 245 -18.53 -13.62 30.09
N VAL A 246 -18.01 -13.56 28.87
CA VAL A 246 -16.69 -14.05 28.43
C VAL A 246 -16.00 -12.98 27.60
N ALA A 247 -14.70 -13.12 27.33
CA ALA A 247 -13.98 -12.27 26.38
C ALA A 247 -14.13 -10.77 26.71
N LEU A 248 -14.08 -10.44 28.01
CA LEU A 248 -14.52 -9.13 28.57
C LEU A 248 -13.78 -7.91 28.02
N THR A 249 -12.65 -8.11 27.35
CA THR A 249 -11.85 -7.07 26.67
C THR A 249 -11.42 -7.48 25.27
N ASN A 250 -11.95 -8.59 24.72
CA ASN A 250 -11.61 -9.14 23.41
C ASN A 250 -12.60 -8.68 22.35
N PHE A 251 -12.87 -7.37 22.30
CA PHE A 251 -13.71 -6.73 21.30
C PHE A 251 -13.25 -5.29 21.08
N TYR A 252 -13.64 -4.69 19.94
CA TYR A 252 -13.29 -3.32 19.59
C TYR A 252 -13.73 -2.32 20.70
N PRO A 253 -12.90 -1.32 21.09
CA PRO A 253 -11.69 -0.87 20.42
C PRO A 253 -10.39 -1.56 20.88
N HIS A 254 -10.46 -2.49 21.83
CA HIS A 254 -9.27 -3.16 22.33
C HIS A 254 -8.65 -4.04 21.25
N TYR A 255 -7.35 -3.88 21.01
CA TYR A 255 -6.60 -4.69 20.05
C TYR A 255 -5.45 -5.47 20.71
N TYR A 256 -5.14 -5.19 21.97
CA TYR A 256 -4.16 -5.90 22.79
C TYR A 256 -4.82 -6.32 24.10
N CYS A 257 -5.02 -7.62 24.29
CA CYS A 257 -5.67 -8.17 25.47
C CYS A 257 -5.28 -9.64 25.71
N ALA A 258 -5.62 -10.15 26.88
CA ALA A 258 -5.44 -11.57 27.20
C ALA A 258 -6.35 -12.44 26.31
N GLY A 259 -5.87 -13.63 25.94
CA GLY A 259 -6.69 -14.57 25.17
C GLY A 259 -7.77 -15.22 26.03
N ASP A 260 -9.04 -15.18 25.58
CA ASP A 260 -10.12 -16.01 26.13
C ASP A 260 -10.32 -17.25 25.26
N THR A 261 -9.93 -18.41 25.79
CA THR A 261 -10.04 -19.70 25.10
C THR A 261 -11.18 -20.57 25.64
N SER A 262 -12.17 -19.98 26.30
CA SER A 262 -13.33 -20.72 26.79
C SER A 262 -14.03 -21.47 25.64
N GLU A 263 -14.61 -22.62 25.94
CA GLU A 263 -15.17 -23.50 24.90
C GLU A 263 -16.31 -22.82 24.12
N ILE A 264 -17.05 -21.90 24.75
CA ILE A 264 -18.09 -21.13 24.06
C ILE A 264 -17.51 -20.15 23.04
N VAL A 265 -16.40 -19.48 23.34
CA VAL A 265 -15.70 -18.59 22.39
C VAL A 265 -15.10 -19.43 21.26
N ARG A 266 -14.49 -20.58 21.57
CA ARG A 266 -13.95 -21.51 20.57
C ARG A 266 -15.04 -21.99 19.60
N ARG A 267 -16.17 -22.41 20.14
CA ARG A 267 -17.33 -22.85 19.34
C ARG A 267 -17.87 -21.72 18.48
N TYR A 268 -18.07 -20.53 19.07
CA TYR A 268 -18.54 -19.34 18.36
C TYR A 268 -17.64 -19.00 17.15
N MET A 269 -16.32 -18.95 17.36
CA MET A 269 -15.37 -18.64 16.30
C MET A 269 -15.40 -19.68 15.18
N ARG A 270 -15.36 -20.97 15.53
CA ARG A 270 -15.43 -22.08 14.55
C ARG A 270 -16.71 -22.03 13.71
N GLU A 271 -17.86 -21.78 14.35
CA GLU A 271 -19.14 -21.70 13.67
C GLU A 271 -19.26 -20.46 12.78
N CYS A 272 -18.71 -19.31 13.21
CA CYS A 272 -18.67 -18.11 12.38
C CYS A 272 -17.84 -18.32 11.11
N VAL A 273 -16.64 -18.92 11.24
CA VAL A 273 -15.79 -19.29 10.09
C VAL A 273 -16.52 -20.23 9.15
N THR A 274 -17.15 -21.28 9.68
CA THR A 274 -17.91 -22.25 8.90
C THR A 274 -19.04 -21.58 8.12
N GLN A 275 -19.85 -20.77 8.80
CA GLN A 275 -21.04 -20.16 8.23
C GLN A 275 -20.69 -19.12 7.15
N VAL A 276 -19.70 -18.24 7.39
CA VAL A 276 -19.26 -17.28 6.37
C VAL A 276 -18.82 -17.99 5.10
N LEU A 277 -18.03 -19.07 5.20
CA LEU A 277 -17.56 -19.80 4.02
C LEU A 277 -18.68 -20.51 3.24
N GLN A 278 -19.76 -20.88 3.93
CA GLN A 278 -20.95 -21.48 3.32
C GLN A 278 -21.86 -20.44 2.65
N GLU A 279 -22.06 -19.29 3.29
CA GLU A 279 -22.94 -18.23 2.79
C GLU A 279 -22.26 -17.39 1.70
N TYR A 280 -20.92 -17.32 1.69
CA TYR A 280 -20.13 -16.62 0.68
C TYR A 280 -19.26 -17.59 -0.14
N PRO A 281 -19.82 -18.36 -1.08
CA PRO A 281 -19.06 -19.34 -1.86
C PRO A 281 -17.98 -18.72 -2.76
N GLY A 282 -18.13 -17.45 -3.16
CA GLY A 282 -17.13 -16.71 -3.92
C GLY A 282 -15.95 -16.19 -3.08
N LEU A 283 -16.02 -16.23 -1.74
CA LEU A 283 -14.89 -15.89 -0.86
C LEU A 283 -13.79 -16.94 -1.06
N THR A 284 -12.65 -16.55 -1.61
CA THR A 284 -11.65 -17.53 -2.05
C THR A 284 -10.91 -18.18 -0.89
N GLY A 285 -10.61 -17.40 0.14
CA GLY A 285 -9.80 -17.88 1.25
C GLY A 285 -10.00 -17.13 2.57
N ILE A 286 -9.28 -17.62 3.57
CA ILE A 286 -9.14 -16.96 4.87
C ILE A 286 -7.65 -16.75 5.11
N GLY A 287 -7.30 -15.56 5.57
CA GLY A 287 -6.06 -15.35 6.30
C GLY A 287 -6.37 -15.19 7.78
N PHE A 288 -5.42 -15.49 8.66
CA PHE A 288 -5.58 -15.20 10.08
C PHE A 288 -4.31 -14.60 10.67
N THR A 289 -4.50 -13.68 11.62
CA THR A 289 -3.42 -13.19 12.47
C THR A 289 -3.46 -13.92 13.82
N ILE A 290 -2.31 -14.43 14.26
CA ILE A 290 -2.14 -15.17 15.51
C ILE A 290 -1.95 -14.19 16.69
N GLY A 291 -2.88 -13.26 16.87
CA GLY A 291 -2.78 -12.16 17.84
C GLY A 291 -3.60 -10.94 17.40
N GLU A 292 -3.55 -9.81 18.11
CA GLU A 292 -2.79 -9.53 19.34
C GLU A 292 -3.61 -9.71 20.64
N GLY A 293 -4.87 -10.13 20.54
CA GLY A 293 -5.75 -10.51 21.67
C GLY A 293 -5.47 -11.92 22.20
N MET A 294 -4.20 -12.33 22.25
CA MET A 294 -3.73 -13.66 22.68
C MET A 294 -2.61 -13.55 23.72
N ALA A 295 -2.55 -12.45 24.47
CA ALA A 295 -1.60 -12.32 25.57
C ALA A 295 -1.87 -13.42 26.62
N GLY A 296 -0.79 -13.97 27.19
CA GLY A 296 -0.86 -15.09 28.12
C GLY A 296 -0.85 -16.48 27.47
N MET A 297 -1.04 -16.59 26.14
CA MET A 297 -0.99 -17.87 25.42
C MET A 297 0.42 -18.20 24.93
N THR A 298 0.87 -19.44 25.09
CA THR A 298 2.12 -19.92 24.49
C THR A 298 2.00 -20.02 22.97
N PRO A 299 3.12 -20.02 22.21
CA PRO A 299 3.08 -20.29 20.77
C PRO A 299 2.29 -21.54 20.39
N GLN A 300 2.44 -22.63 21.14
CA GLN A 300 1.70 -23.87 20.90
C GLN A 300 0.19 -23.70 21.09
N GLN A 301 -0.25 -23.03 22.17
CA GLN A 301 -1.67 -22.78 22.42
C GLN A 301 -2.28 -21.91 21.32
N ARG A 302 -1.50 -20.99 20.75
CA ARG A 302 -1.96 -20.14 19.66
C ARG A 302 -2.20 -20.93 18.37
N GLU A 303 -1.29 -21.83 18.01
CA GLU A 303 -1.46 -22.76 16.87
C GLU A 303 -2.64 -23.72 17.09
N GLU A 304 -2.77 -24.29 18.30
CA GLU A 304 -3.89 -25.16 18.66
C GLU A 304 -5.24 -24.43 18.55
N TRP A 305 -5.28 -23.14 18.91
CA TRP A 305 -6.44 -22.29 18.74
C TRP A 305 -6.79 -22.10 17.26
N MET A 306 -5.82 -21.75 16.40
CA MET A 306 -6.03 -21.61 14.95
C MET A 306 -6.56 -22.91 14.34
N PHE A 307 -5.97 -24.05 14.71
CA PHE A 307 -6.40 -25.35 14.20
C PHE A 307 -7.83 -25.70 14.64
N GLY A 308 -8.15 -25.53 15.93
CA GLY A 308 -9.45 -25.88 16.50
C GLY A 308 -10.61 -24.95 16.13
N THR A 309 -10.32 -23.78 15.58
CA THR A 309 -11.33 -22.77 15.21
C THR A 309 -11.37 -22.52 13.71
N TYR A 310 -10.32 -21.94 13.13
CA TYR A 310 -10.27 -21.56 11.72
C TYR A 310 -10.14 -22.77 10.80
N ILE A 311 -9.13 -23.61 11.01
CA ILE A 311 -8.88 -24.77 10.13
C ILE A 311 -10.05 -25.76 10.21
N GLU A 312 -10.55 -26.03 11.41
CA GLU A 312 -11.72 -26.89 11.58
C GLU A 312 -13.00 -26.25 11.00
N GLY A 313 -13.18 -24.94 11.11
CA GLY A 313 -14.30 -24.23 10.49
C GLY A 313 -14.24 -24.30 8.96
N MET A 314 -13.04 -24.18 8.37
CA MET A 314 -12.81 -24.39 6.94
C MET A 314 -13.16 -25.81 6.50
N ARG A 315 -12.79 -26.83 7.29
CA ARG A 315 -13.18 -28.22 7.03
C ARG A 315 -14.69 -28.41 7.01
N LEU A 316 -15.37 -27.84 8.01
CA LEU A 316 -16.82 -27.94 8.18
C LEU A 316 -17.61 -27.16 7.11
N ALA A 317 -16.98 -26.19 6.45
CA ALA A 317 -17.58 -25.49 5.32
C ALA A 317 -17.83 -26.42 4.12
N GLY A 318 -17.17 -27.59 4.05
CA GLY A 318 -17.46 -28.62 3.06
C GLY A 318 -16.96 -28.29 1.64
N ARG A 319 -16.01 -27.37 1.51
CA ARG A 319 -15.38 -26.98 0.24
C ARG A 319 -13.90 -26.72 0.40
N LYS A 320 -13.17 -26.65 -0.71
CA LYS A 320 -11.78 -26.20 -0.70
C LYS A 320 -11.70 -24.70 -0.43
N VAL A 321 -10.68 -24.31 0.33
CA VAL A 321 -10.46 -22.91 0.75
C VAL A 321 -8.96 -22.61 0.70
N LYS A 322 -8.59 -21.44 0.18
CA LYS A 322 -7.19 -20.96 0.24
C LYS A 322 -6.87 -20.43 1.64
N LEU A 323 -5.62 -20.58 2.06
CA LEU A 323 -5.17 -20.17 3.39
C LEU A 323 -3.97 -19.22 3.33
N VAL A 324 -4.01 -18.17 4.14
CA VAL A 324 -2.87 -17.31 4.46
C VAL A 324 -2.58 -17.37 5.95
N HIS A 325 -1.46 -17.98 6.31
CA HIS A 325 -1.01 -18.14 7.69
C HIS A 325 0.01 -17.03 8.02
N ARG A 326 -0.34 -16.09 8.90
CA ARG A 326 0.55 -14.95 9.22
C ARG A 326 1.69 -15.37 10.14
N ILE A 327 2.93 -15.02 9.79
CA ILE A 327 4.16 -15.40 10.53
C ILE A 327 5.17 -14.25 10.61
N PRO A 328 6.23 -14.41 11.43
CA PRO A 328 6.15 -15.01 12.75
C PRO A 328 5.38 -14.09 13.71
N PHE A 329 4.87 -14.67 14.79
CA PHE A 329 4.43 -13.90 15.94
C PHE A 329 5.48 -13.97 17.07
N SER A 330 5.10 -13.71 18.32
CA SER A 330 6.01 -13.77 19.46
C SER A 330 6.32 -15.20 19.90
N SER A 331 7.58 -15.47 20.30
CA SER A 331 8.01 -16.75 20.89
C SER A 331 7.67 -16.86 22.39
N THR A 332 7.12 -15.80 22.98
CA THR A 332 6.72 -15.74 24.40
C THR A 332 5.20 -15.69 24.52
N THR A 333 4.71 -15.63 25.75
CA THR A 333 3.29 -15.39 26.05
C THR A 333 2.86 -13.94 25.83
N GLU A 334 3.80 -13.02 25.63
CA GLU A 334 3.52 -11.64 25.25
C GLU A 334 3.16 -11.58 23.76
N SER A 335 2.31 -10.64 23.36
CA SER A 335 2.02 -10.40 21.94
C SER A 335 3.17 -9.65 21.23
N LEU A 336 4.04 -9.00 22.00
CA LEU A 336 5.22 -8.30 21.54
C LEU A 336 6.43 -9.01 22.14
N GLY A 337 7.16 -9.78 21.35
CA GLY A 337 8.25 -10.58 21.91
C GLY A 337 9.20 -11.06 20.84
N ALA A 338 10.36 -11.56 21.28
CA ALA A 338 11.39 -12.07 20.39
C ALA A 338 10.86 -13.21 19.52
N THR A 339 11.43 -13.38 18.33
CA THR A 339 11.33 -14.62 17.56
C THR A 339 12.38 -15.63 18.06
N SER A 340 12.15 -16.92 17.83
CA SER A 340 13.11 -17.97 18.14
C SER A 340 13.05 -19.09 17.09
N VAL A 341 14.16 -19.84 16.95
CA VAL A 341 14.20 -21.01 16.06
C VAL A 341 13.12 -22.03 16.43
N ASP A 342 12.86 -22.25 17.71
CA ASP A 342 11.85 -23.22 18.15
C ASP A 342 10.43 -22.77 17.82
N LEU A 343 10.14 -21.46 17.88
CA LEU A 343 8.89 -20.89 17.37
C LEU A 343 8.76 -21.15 15.87
N GLU A 344 9.81 -20.87 15.08
CA GLU A 344 9.76 -21.07 13.63
C GLU A 344 9.51 -22.55 13.28
N ARG A 345 10.18 -23.49 13.98
CA ARG A 345 9.96 -24.93 13.81
C ARG A 345 8.53 -25.34 14.13
N LEU A 346 7.98 -24.83 15.23
CA LEU A 346 6.61 -25.11 15.66
C LEU A 346 5.60 -24.62 14.62
N THR A 347 5.73 -23.36 14.21
CA THR A 347 4.83 -22.70 13.25
C THR A 347 4.94 -23.37 11.87
N ARG A 348 6.16 -23.68 11.42
CA ARG A 348 6.38 -24.45 10.18
C ARG A 348 5.68 -25.79 10.21
N LYS A 349 5.79 -26.54 11.31
CA LYS A 349 5.10 -27.83 11.47
C LYS A 349 3.57 -27.68 11.40
N ALA A 350 3.01 -26.58 11.93
CA ALA A 350 1.59 -26.27 11.81
C ALA A 350 1.20 -26.02 10.35
N ILE A 351 1.93 -25.17 9.64
CA ILE A 351 1.68 -24.86 8.22
C ILE A 351 1.82 -26.10 7.32
N GLU A 352 2.85 -26.93 7.51
CA GLU A 352 3.03 -28.16 6.74
C GLU A 352 1.89 -29.16 7.00
N LYS A 353 1.42 -29.24 8.25
CA LYS A 353 0.22 -30.02 8.59
C LYS A 353 -1.01 -29.48 7.87
N GLU A 354 -1.23 -28.16 7.90
CA GLU A 354 -2.34 -27.50 7.20
C GLU A 354 -2.29 -27.75 5.69
N ALA A 355 -1.11 -27.65 5.07
CA ALA A 355 -0.92 -27.84 3.63
C ALA A 355 -1.23 -29.28 3.18
N SER A 356 -1.16 -30.25 4.09
CA SER A 356 -1.47 -31.65 3.80
C SER A 356 -2.97 -31.98 3.84
N LEU A 357 -3.82 -31.04 4.27
CA LEU A 357 -5.26 -31.25 4.38
C LEU A 357 -5.94 -31.12 3.01
N ASP A 358 -6.81 -32.07 2.67
CA ASP A 358 -7.45 -32.19 1.35
C ASP A 358 -8.41 -31.04 0.99
N PHE A 359 -8.94 -30.35 2.00
CA PHE A 359 -9.79 -29.17 1.88
C PHE A 359 -9.01 -27.84 1.82
N ILE A 360 -7.68 -27.87 1.94
CA ILE A 360 -6.85 -26.67 1.75
C ILE A 360 -6.38 -26.62 0.29
N GLU A 361 -6.67 -25.50 -0.39
CA GLU A 361 -6.16 -25.25 -1.73
C GLU A 361 -4.78 -24.62 -1.66
N GLY A 362 -3.77 -25.40 -2.05
CA GLY A 362 -2.36 -24.99 -1.99
C GLY A 362 -1.89 -24.10 -3.15
N PRO A 363 -0.73 -23.45 -3.00
CA PRO A 363 0.08 -23.44 -1.77
C PRO A 363 -0.56 -22.55 -0.69
N ILE A 364 -0.30 -22.88 0.58
CA ILE A 364 -0.54 -21.92 1.67
C ILE A 364 0.43 -20.75 1.50
N TYR A 365 -0.03 -19.53 1.75
CA TYR A 365 0.87 -18.37 1.85
C TYR A 365 1.21 -18.10 3.31
N ALA A 366 2.47 -18.25 3.66
CA ALA A 366 3.00 -17.94 4.98
C ALA A 366 3.51 -16.48 4.98
N ASP A 367 2.68 -15.57 5.48
CA ASP A 367 2.82 -14.13 5.23
C ASP A 367 3.52 -13.37 6.36
N LEU A 368 4.63 -12.69 6.05
CA LEU A 368 5.44 -11.95 7.01
C LEU A 368 5.56 -10.46 6.72
N LYS A 369 5.61 -9.64 7.77
CA LYS A 369 5.82 -8.20 7.64
C LYS A 369 7.30 -7.91 7.27
N TYR A 370 7.53 -7.19 6.16
CA TYR A 370 8.89 -6.91 5.67
C TYR A 370 9.52 -5.71 6.40
N ASN A 371 10.65 -5.92 7.08
CA ASN A 371 11.29 -4.91 7.95
C ASN A 371 10.29 -4.33 8.95
N TRP A 372 9.64 -5.25 9.69
CA TRP A 372 8.40 -4.93 10.41
C TRP A 372 7.39 -4.26 9.46
N SER A 373 6.90 -3.07 9.79
CA SER A 373 5.88 -2.37 9.02
C SER A 373 6.47 -1.28 8.11
N HIS A 374 7.79 -1.31 7.88
CA HIS A 374 8.54 -0.25 7.19
C HIS A 374 9.28 -0.81 5.97
N ALA A 375 8.53 -1.45 5.08
CA ALA A 375 9.09 -2.14 3.91
C ALA A 375 9.77 -1.19 2.91
N HIS A 376 9.45 0.10 2.97
CA HIS A 376 10.05 1.17 2.18
C HIS A 376 11.23 1.83 2.91
N SER A 377 12.02 1.01 3.62
CA SER A 377 13.30 1.37 4.20
C SER A 377 14.43 0.97 3.26
N THR A 378 14.69 -0.33 3.17
CA THR A 378 15.75 -0.95 2.38
C THR A 378 15.24 -2.17 1.60
N PRO A 379 15.81 -2.48 0.42
CA PRO A 379 15.56 -3.72 -0.30
C PRO A 379 15.97 -5.00 0.42
N LYS A 380 16.69 -4.91 1.56
CA LYS A 380 17.17 -6.05 2.34
C LYS A 380 16.18 -6.41 3.44
N LEU A 381 15.96 -7.70 3.68
CA LEU A 381 15.21 -8.15 4.82
C LEU A 381 16.15 -8.15 6.02
N VAL A 382 16.06 -7.10 6.83
CA VAL A 382 16.89 -6.90 8.02
C VAL A 382 16.26 -7.57 9.24
N LYS A 383 14.94 -7.43 9.39
CA LYS A 383 14.20 -7.93 10.56
C LYS A 383 12.72 -8.16 10.26
N VAL A 384 12.08 -8.93 11.13
CA VAL A 384 10.65 -9.27 11.11
C VAL A 384 10.00 -8.87 12.43
N HIS A 385 8.68 -9.04 12.52
CA HIS A 385 7.96 -8.87 13.78
C HIS A 385 8.63 -9.72 14.88
N GLY A 386 9.00 -9.08 15.99
CA GLY A 386 9.76 -9.73 17.08
C GLY A 386 11.27 -9.79 16.91
N GLY A 387 11.86 -9.24 15.84
CA GLY A 387 13.32 -9.08 15.73
C GLY A 387 13.94 -9.87 14.57
N LYS A 388 15.02 -10.61 14.83
CA LYS A 388 15.77 -11.31 13.77
C LYS A 388 14.94 -12.49 13.23
N MET A 389 14.82 -12.60 11.91
CA MET A 389 14.29 -13.81 11.30
C MET A 389 15.39 -14.88 11.20
N TYR A 390 15.05 -16.13 11.48
CA TYR A 390 15.90 -17.26 11.16
C TYR A 390 15.47 -17.86 9.81
N ASP A 391 16.21 -18.84 9.32
CA ASP A 391 15.96 -19.46 8.01
C ASP A 391 15.02 -20.67 8.09
N THR A 392 14.50 -21.00 9.27
CA THR A 392 13.80 -22.27 9.52
C THR A 392 12.49 -22.37 8.73
N PHE A 393 11.84 -21.23 8.46
CA PHE A 393 10.64 -21.19 7.61
C PHE A 393 10.88 -21.56 6.14
N TYR A 394 12.12 -21.59 5.66
CA TYR A 394 12.40 -21.83 4.24
C TYR A 394 13.66 -22.67 3.97
N ASN A 395 14.30 -23.16 5.03
CA ASN A 395 15.42 -24.10 4.98
C ASN A 395 15.10 -25.36 5.82
N PRO A 396 14.91 -26.54 5.22
CA PRO A 396 14.92 -26.80 3.77
C PRO A 396 13.75 -26.12 3.05
N GLU A 397 13.83 -26.02 1.72
CA GLU A 397 12.77 -25.41 0.90
C GLU A 397 11.41 -26.06 1.22
N PRO A 398 10.34 -25.27 1.43
CA PRO A 398 9.08 -25.82 1.88
C PRO A 398 8.29 -26.48 0.76
N GLU A 399 7.60 -27.57 1.12
CA GLU A 399 6.60 -28.23 0.28
C GLU A 399 5.19 -27.84 0.77
N GLY A 400 4.30 -27.50 -0.15
CA GLY A 400 2.90 -27.15 0.18
C GLY A 400 2.65 -25.70 0.63
N TYR A 401 3.68 -24.92 0.95
CA TYR A 401 3.54 -23.48 1.24
C TYR A 401 4.63 -22.62 0.58
N LYS A 402 4.36 -21.32 0.48
CA LYS A 402 5.31 -20.29 0.03
C LYS A 402 5.34 -19.14 1.02
N ILE A 403 6.50 -18.53 1.21
CA ILE A 403 6.63 -17.30 2.01
C ILE A 403 6.10 -16.13 1.20
N THR A 404 5.38 -15.21 1.83
CA THR A 404 5.00 -13.93 1.20
C THR A 404 5.39 -12.76 2.07
N TYR A 405 5.62 -11.62 1.44
CA TYR A 405 6.01 -10.39 2.13
C TYR A 405 4.87 -9.37 2.13
N THR A 406 4.48 -8.91 3.31
CA THR A 406 3.66 -7.71 3.44
C THR A 406 4.54 -6.47 3.38
N ALA A 407 4.50 -5.77 2.25
CA ALA A 407 5.19 -4.51 2.00
C ALA A 407 4.31 -3.33 2.43
N ARG A 408 4.47 -2.88 3.68
CA ARG A 408 3.66 -1.80 4.25
C ARG A 408 4.17 -0.40 3.92
N ASN A 409 3.25 0.53 3.67
CA ASN A 409 3.51 1.95 3.42
C ASN A 409 3.04 2.82 4.61
N GLU A 410 3.37 2.44 5.85
CA GLU A 410 2.99 3.22 7.03
C GLU A 410 3.61 4.62 7.02
N ASP A 411 4.80 4.73 6.43
CA ASP A 411 5.62 5.93 6.56
C ASP A 411 5.17 7.10 5.67
N PHE A 412 4.33 6.83 4.66
CA PHE A 412 3.86 7.80 3.69
C PHE A 412 2.54 7.41 3.04
N PHE A 413 1.66 8.39 2.88
CA PHE A 413 0.37 8.26 2.19
C PHE A 413 -0.28 9.60 1.87
N ALA A 414 0.08 10.70 2.53
CA ALA A 414 -0.43 12.01 2.17
C ALA A 414 0.32 12.54 0.95
N LEU A 415 1.64 12.39 0.84
CA LEU A 415 2.37 12.71 -0.40
C LEU A 415 2.35 11.54 -1.39
N ARG A 416 2.31 11.83 -2.69
CA ARG A 416 2.52 10.79 -3.72
C ARG A 416 3.95 10.27 -3.69
N TRP A 417 4.12 8.97 -3.97
CA TRP A 417 5.43 8.31 -3.93
C TRP A 417 5.64 7.43 -5.15
N GLY A 418 6.88 7.39 -5.66
CA GLY A 418 7.25 6.41 -6.67
C GLY A 418 8.75 6.30 -6.91
N VAL A 419 9.33 5.15 -6.58
CA VAL A 419 10.74 4.81 -6.86
C VAL A 419 10.80 3.41 -7.51
N PRO A 420 10.70 3.29 -8.85
CA PRO A 420 10.62 2.00 -9.52
C PRO A 420 11.86 1.14 -9.28
N GLN A 421 13.06 1.75 -9.26
CA GLN A 421 14.31 1.01 -9.07
C GLN A 421 14.38 0.34 -7.70
N PHE A 422 13.87 0.98 -6.64
CA PHE A 422 13.77 0.37 -5.32
C PHE A 422 12.95 -0.92 -5.34
N ILE A 423 11.79 -0.91 -6.00
CA ILE A 423 10.93 -2.10 -6.10
C ILE A 423 11.64 -3.19 -6.91
N ARG A 424 12.35 -2.86 -7.99
CA ARG A 424 13.14 -3.83 -8.75
C ARG A 424 14.27 -4.45 -7.92
N ASP A 425 15.01 -3.63 -7.19
CA ASP A 425 16.10 -4.10 -6.31
C ASP A 425 15.54 -4.96 -5.18
N HIS A 426 14.41 -4.54 -4.60
CA HIS A 426 13.68 -5.31 -3.60
C HIS A 426 13.24 -6.66 -4.15
N ILE A 427 12.62 -6.72 -5.32
CA ILE A 427 12.27 -7.99 -5.95
C ILE A 427 13.52 -8.83 -6.19
N LYS A 428 14.57 -8.26 -6.79
CA LYS A 428 15.81 -8.96 -7.14
C LYS A 428 16.46 -9.63 -5.92
N LEU A 429 16.51 -8.94 -4.78
CA LEU A 429 17.12 -9.46 -3.56
C LEU A 429 16.25 -10.49 -2.84
N ASN A 430 14.94 -10.50 -3.11
CA ASN A 430 13.97 -11.32 -2.38
C ASN A 430 13.24 -12.33 -3.31
N SER A 431 13.87 -12.73 -4.42
CA SER A 431 13.31 -13.68 -5.42
C SER A 431 13.73 -15.14 -5.19
N GLN A 432 13.93 -15.54 -3.95
CA GLN A 432 14.23 -16.94 -3.64
C GLN A 432 13.05 -17.83 -4.06
N THR A 433 13.31 -19.10 -4.38
CA THR A 433 12.31 -20.05 -4.92
C THR A 433 11.12 -20.28 -3.99
N TYR A 434 11.32 -20.11 -2.68
CA TYR A 434 10.26 -20.20 -1.67
C TYR A 434 9.34 -18.97 -1.61
N ASN A 435 9.68 -17.83 -2.24
CA ASN A 435 8.85 -16.63 -2.23
C ASN A 435 7.67 -16.79 -3.20
N GLY A 436 6.44 -16.66 -2.67
CA GLY A 436 5.18 -16.72 -3.40
C GLY A 436 4.64 -15.35 -3.84
N GLY A 437 5.18 -14.25 -3.33
CA GLY A 437 4.78 -12.90 -3.70
C GLY A 437 4.49 -11.99 -2.52
N TYR A 438 3.53 -11.07 -2.70
CA TYR A 438 3.41 -9.89 -1.84
C TYR A 438 1.98 -9.51 -1.48
N PHE A 439 1.81 -8.99 -0.27
CA PHE A 439 0.71 -8.11 0.11
C PHE A 439 1.22 -6.66 0.16
N VAL A 440 0.57 -5.72 -0.52
CA VAL A 440 0.93 -4.30 -0.50
C VAL A 440 -0.18 -3.50 0.18
N GLY A 441 0.14 -2.64 1.14
CA GLY A 441 -0.84 -1.77 1.80
C GLY A 441 -0.49 -1.44 3.25
N SER A 442 -1.30 -0.60 3.89
CA SER A 442 -1.01 -0.02 5.21
C SER A 442 -1.92 -0.58 6.31
N GLU A 443 -1.50 -0.47 7.57
CA GLU A 443 -2.35 -0.62 8.75
C GLU A 443 -2.91 0.72 9.24
N THR A 444 -2.14 1.79 9.08
CA THR A 444 -2.44 3.12 9.62
C THR A 444 -3.21 4.03 8.66
N TYR A 445 -3.47 3.58 7.44
CA TYR A 445 -4.15 4.33 6.37
C TYR A 445 -5.08 3.45 5.52
N ILE A 446 -6.29 3.95 5.22
CA ILE A 446 -7.22 3.36 4.24
C ILE A 446 -7.25 4.23 2.97
N PRO A 447 -6.98 3.67 1.78
CA PRO A 447 -6.93 4.42 0.54
C PRO A 447 -8.32 4.67 -0.06
N ALA A 448 -9.26 5.22 0.72
CA ALA A 448 -10.66 5.44 0.35
C ALA A 448 -11.00 6.92 0.17
N LEU A 449 -11.31 7.61 1.27
CA LEU A 449 -11.61 9.05 1.29
C LEU A 449 -10.33 9.86 1.09
N ASP A 450 -10.33 10.83 0.17
CA ASP A 450 -9.30 11.88 0.14
C ASP A 450 -9.64 12.95 1.19
N TYR A 451 -9.02 12.82 2.35
CA TYR A 451 -9.17 13.76 3.46
C TYR A 451 -8.02 14.78 3.56
N PHE A 452 -7.08 14.77 2.61
CA PHE A 452 -5.88 15.60 2.64
C PHE A 452 -6.05 16.87 1.82
N THR A 453 -6.66 16.76 0.64
CA THR A 453 -6.77 17.85 -0.33
C THR A 453 -7.61 19.01 0.22
N ALA A 454 -7.04 20.23 0.21
CA ALA A 454 -7.69 21.44 0.70
C ALA A 454 -8.44 22.23 -0.39
N LEU A 455 -7.94 22.21 -1.63
CA LEU A 455 -8.54 22.99 -2.71
C LEU A 455 -9.84 22.33 -3.20
N GLU A 456 -10.89 23.15 -3.35
CA GLU A 456 -12.17 22.72 -3.91
C GLU A 456 -12.18 22.71 -5.46
N SER A 457 -11.06 23.11 -6.08
CA SER A 457 -10.96 23.11 -7.54
C SER A 457 -11.02 21.68 -8.10
N PRO A 458 -11.62 21.47 -9.29
CA PRO A 458 -11.76 20.13 -9.87
C PRO A 458 -10.41 19.42 -10.06
N VAL A 459 -10.38 18.16 -9.65
CA VAL A 459 -9.26 17.22 -9.81
C VAL A 459 -9.74 15.98 -10.57
N ASP A 460 -8.80 15.14 -11.01
CA ASP A 460 -9.03 13.92 -11.80
C ASP A 460 -9.18 12.64 -10.95
N TRP A 461 -9.33 12.78 -9.63
CA TRP A 461 -9.61 11.68 -8.70
C TRP A 461 -10.86 11.97 -7.87
N LYS A 462 -11.55 10.91 -7.48
CA LYS A 462 -12.63 10.90 -6.48
C LYS A 462 -12.14 10.24 -5.19
N TYR A 463 -11.36 9.17 -5.30
CA TYR A 463 -10.88 8.38 -4.19
C TYR A 463 -9.37 8.54 -3.96
N ALA A 464 -8.92 8.30 -2.73
CA ALA A 464 -7.52 8.52 -2.38
C ALA A 464 -6.55 7.56 -3.10
N PHE A 465 -6.95 6.33 -3.43
CA PHE A 465 -6.11 5.44 -4.24
C PHE A 465 -5.90 5.95 -5.69
N GLU A 466 -6.87 6.68 -6.24
CA GLU A 466 -6.74 7.27 -7.58
C GLU A 466 -5.74 8.44 -7.57
N ARG A 467 -5.69 9.17 -6.44
CA ARG A 467 -4.65 10.15 -6.17
C ARG A 467 -3.28 9.49 -6.06
N GLN A 468 -3.20 8.33 -5.41
CA GLN A 468 -2.00 7.50 -5.22
C GLN A 468 -1.74 6.50 -6.35
N TRP A 469 -2.21 6.78 -7.57
CA TRP A 469 -2.18 5.84 -8.69
C TRP A 469 -0.77 5.29 -8.99
N LEU A 470 0.27 6.12 -8.84
CA LEU A 470 1.65 5.75 -9.16
C LEU A 470 2.13 4.62 -8.26
N PHE A 471 1.81 4.67 -6.96
CA PHE A 471 2.18 3.63 -6.00
C PHE A 471 1.65 2.25 -6.43
N TYR A 472 0.34 2.17 -6.72
CA TYR A 472 -0.28 0.91 -7.14
C TYR A 472 0.20 0.45 -8.51
N LYS A 473 0.39 1.37 -9.47
CA LYS A 473 0.91 1.01 -10.79
C LYS A 473 2.34 0.47 -10.71
N LEU A 474 3.21 1.08 -9.90
CA LEU A 474 4.59 0.60 -9.74
C LEU A 474 4.61 -0.80 -9.13
N TRP A 475 3.97 -0.98 -7.98
CA TRP A 475 3.95 -2.28 -7.29
C TRP A 475 3.30 -3.37 -8.14
N GLY A 476 2.10 -3.14 -8.65
CA GLY A 476 1.38 -4.17 -9.42
C GLY A 476 2.12 -4.58 -10.70
N ARG A 477 2.64 -3.61 -11.46
CA ARG A 477 3.34 -3.89 -12.72
C ARG A 477 4.69 -4.56 -12.50
N LEU A 478 5.46 -4.13 -11.50
CA LEU A 478 6.77 -4.73 -11.23
C LEU A 478 6.67 -6.09 -10.55
N LEU A 479 5.64 -6.33 -9.73
CA LEU A 479 5.37 -7.67 -9.20
C LEU A 479 4.89 -8.66 -10.28
N TYR A 480 4.20 -8.17 -11.31
CA TYR A 480 3.84 -8.99 -12.46
C TYR A 480 5.04 -9.24 -13.38
N ASP A 481 5.81 -8.20 -13.71
CA ASP A 481 7.03 -8.31 -14.52
C ASP A 481 8.06 -7.26 -14.07
N PRO A 482 9.13 -7.68 -13.35
CA PRO A 482 10.19 -6.78 -12.90
C PRO A 482 10.95 -6.10 -14.04
N ALA A 483 10.88 -6.65 -15.25
CA ALA A 483 11.48 -6.06 -16.45
C ALA A 483 10.60 -4.97 -17.09
N THR A 484 9.41 -4.69 -16.55
CA THR A 484 8.55 -3.58 -17.02
C THR A 484 9.36 -2.28 -17.08
N PRO A 485 9.51 -1.64 -18.26
CA PRO A 485 10.37 -0.47 -18.42
C PRO A 485 9.73 0.79 -17.84
N ASP A 486 10.56 1.75 -17.44
CA ASP A 486 10.11 3.05 -16.90
C ASP A 486 9.23 3.83 -17.89
N LYS A 487 9.41 3.56 -19.19
CA LYS A 487 8.55 4.02 -20.28
C LYS A 487 7.05 3.81 -19.99
N THR A 488 6.68 2.69 -19.38
CA THR A 488 5.29 2.36 -19.01
C THR A 488 4.72 3.36 -18.01
N PHE A 489 5.53 3.81 -17.05
CA PHE A 489 5.13 4.78 -16.04
C PHE A 489 5.15 6.21 -16.60
N GLU A 490 6.13 6.52 -17.47
CA GLU A 490 6.15 7.78 -18.23
C GLU A 490 4.88 7.94 -19.08
N ASP A 491 4.47 6.91 -19.82
CA ASP A 491 3.28 6.95 -20.67
C ASP A 491 1.99 7.22 -19.88
N GLU A 492 1.92 6.80 -18.63
CA GLU A 492 0.80 7.13 -17.73
C GLU A 492 0.74 8.63 -17.42
N PHE A 493 1.88 9.25 -17.07
CA PHE A 493 1.96 10.71 -16.88
C PHE A 493 1.64 11.48 -18.16
N LEU A 494 2.17 11.02 -19.30
CA LEU A 494 1.89 11.63 -20.60
C LEU A 494 0.39 11.56 -20.95
N ARG A 495 -0.27 10.46 -20.61
CA ARG A 495 -1.71 10.31 -20.86
C ARG A 495 -2.56 11.22 -19.98
N ARG A 496 -2.19 11.38 -18.71
CA ARG A 496 -2.92 12.22 -17.75
C ARG A 496 -2.73 13.71 -17.99
N TYR A 497 -1.49 14.12 -18.29
CA TYR A 497 -1.09 15.53 -18.25
C TYR A 497 -0.40 16.03 -19.52
N GLY A 498 -0.16 15.17 -20.50
CA GLY A 498 0.53 15.50 -21.74
C GLY A 498 2.05 15.59 -21.60
N LYS A 499 2.72 16.03 -22.67
CA LYS A 499 4.20 16.08 -22.77
C LYS A 499 4.88 16.93 -21.71
N ILE A 500 4.17 17.88 -21.10
CA ILE A 500 4.72 18.74 -20.05
C ILE A 500 5.06 17.96 -18.77
N ALA A 501 4.44 16.78 -18.57
CA ALA A 501 4.67 15.91 -17.43
C ALA A 501 5.75 14.85 -17.65
N ARG A 502 6.46 14.86 -18.79
CA ARG A 502 7.45 13.84 -19.14
C ARG A 502 8.54 13.64 -18.08
N SER A 503 8.95 14.71 -17.39
CA SER A 503 10.00 14.65 -16.38
C SER A 503 9.52 14.17 -15.01
N LEU A 504 8.21 14.01 -14.80
CA LEU A 504 7.67 13.64 -13.48
C LEU A 504 8.10 12.26 -12.98
N PRO A 505 8.17 11.18 -13.80
CA PRO A 505 8.65 9.88 -13.31
C PRO A 505 10.05 9.96 -12.68
N GLU A 506 10.99 10.62 -13.36
CA GLU A 506 12.36 10.82 -12.87
C GLU A 506 12.36 11.71 -11.62
N ALA A 507 11.58 12.80 -11.65
CA ALA A 507 11.50 13.73 -10.53
C ALA A 507 10.93 13.07 -9.26
N PHE A 508 9.90 12.23 -9.38
CA PHE A 508 9.38 11.41 -8.28
C PHE A 508 10.41 10.41 -7.79
N SER A 509 11.06 9.66 -8.69
CA SER A 509 12.08 8.68 -8.30
C SER A 509 13.19 9.31 -7.45
N LEU A 510 13.67 10.49 -7.84
CA LEU A 510 14.70 11.23 -7.11
C LEU A 510 14.17 11.78 -5.77
N ALA A 511 13.04 12.49 -5.78
CA ALA A 511 12.52 13.15 -4.57
C ALA A 511 12.00 12.16 -3.53
N SER A 512 11.22 11.17 -3.96
CA SER A 512 10.61 10.14 -3.09
C SER A 512 11.64 9.18 -2.48
N SER A 513 12.86 9.10 -3.03
CA SER A 513 13.98 8.38 -2.40
C SER A 513 14.36 8.95 -1.03
N THR A 514 13.96 10.18 -0.71
CA THR A 514 14.08 10.78 0.63
C THR A 514 13.48 9.88 1.71
N GLN A 515 12.30 9.30 1.45
CA GLN A 515 11.63 8.41 2.40
C GLN A 515 12.47 7.18 2.70
N LEU A 516 12.96 6.51 1.65
CA LEU A 516 13.77 5.30 1.74
C LEU A 516 15.04 5.57 2.58
N ARG A 517 15.66 6.72 2.36
CA ARG A 517 16.87 7.16 3.05
C ARG A 517 16.63 7.45 4.53
N LEU A 518 15.53 8.11 4.88
CA LEU A 518 15.16 8.34 6.27
C LEU A 518 14.89 7.02 6.99
N ALA A 519 14.08 6.14 6.40
CA ALA A 519 13.72 4.86 6.98
C ALA A 519 14.90 3.86 7.02
N SER A 520 15.92 4.00 6.16
CA SER A 520 17.18 3.25 6.27
C SER A 520 18.08 3.78 7.39
N LEU A 521 18.10 5.10 7.61
CA LEU A 521 18.94 5.77 8.61
C LEU A 521 18.38 5.66 10.03
N TYR A 522 17.08 5.36 10.19
CA TYR A 522 16.40 5.40 11.48
C TYR A 522 15.79 4.05 11.82
N ASP A 523 16.28 3.39 12.88
CA ASP A 523 15.72 2.11 13.30
C ASP A 523 14.26 2.22 13.78
N CYS A 524 13.37 1.42 13.19
CA CYS A 524 11.92 1.44 13.43
C CYS A 524 11.35 0.03 13.69
N GLY A 525 10.12 -0.06 14.19
CA GLY A 525 9.48 -1.30 14.65
C GLY A 525 8.06 -1.43 14.10
N TRP A 526 7.06 -1.50 14.99
CA TRP A 526 5.66 -1.66 14.60
C TRP A 526 5.08 -0.49 13.81
N ASP A 527 3.82 -0.68 13.40
CA ASP A 527 3.05 0.10 12.42
C ASP A 527 3.26 1.62 12.48
N PHE A 528 3.12 2.24 13.65
CA PHE A 528 3.21 3.70 13.79
C PHE A 528 4.57 4.22 14.30
N THR A 529 5.63 3.40 14.32
CA THR A 529 6.92 3.83 14.90
C THR A 529 7.67 4.89 14.09
N LEU A 530 7.34 5.04 12.80
CA LEU A 530 7.93 6.02 11.91
C LEU A 530 6.85 6.56 10.97
N TYR A 531 6.78 7.88 10.84
CA TYR A 531 6.02 8.58 9.79
C TYR A 531 6.97 9.55 9.10
N GLY A 532 7.48 9.16 7.93
CA GLY A 532 8.61 9.82 7.31
C GLY A 532 8.28 11.15 6.65
N GLU A 533 7.03 11.34 6.19
CA GLU A 533 6.60 12.67 5.69
C GLU A 533 6.71 13.77 6.75
N GLY A 534 6.43 13.42 8.00
CA GLY A 534 6.48 14.35 9.13
C GLY A 534 7.81 14.35 9.89
N PHE A 535 8.76 13.48 9.52
CA PHE A 535 9.95 13.19 10.31
C PHE A 535 9.57 12.86 11.76
N LEU A 536 8.52 12.08 11.93
CA LEU A 536 8.01 11.70 13.25
C LEU A 536 8.41 10.26 13.56
N ALA A 537 8.73 9.99 14.80
CA ALA A 537 8.94 8.64 15.29
C ALA A 537 8.39 8.47 16.71
N LEU A 538 8.06 7.23 17.06
CA LEU A 538 7.71 6.87 18.43
C LEU A 538 8.92 7.08 19.35
N GLN A 539 8.74 7.90 20.39
CA GLN A 539 9.77 8.25 21.37
C GLN A 539 9.17 8.11 22.78
N GLY A 540 9.44 6.97 23.43
CA GLY A 540 8.65 6.52 24.58
C GLY A 540 7.26 6.10 24.11
N ASP A 541 6.22 6.61 24.76
CA ASP A 541 4.83 6.25 24.44
C ASP A 541 4.14 7.21 23.46
N SER A 542 4.89 8.15 22.87
CA SER A 542 4.32 9.19 22.02
C SER A 542 5.16 9.45 20.77
N THR A 543 4.46 9.68 19.66
CA THR A 543 5.06 10.01 18.38
C THR A 543 5.43 11.50 18.33
N LYS A 544 6.71 11.80 18.13
CA LYS A 544 7.26 13.16 18.12
C LYS A 544 8.19 13.35 16.94
N TYR A 545 8.44 14.61 16.58
CA TYR A 545 9.48 14.95 15.62
C TYR A 545 10.84 14.39 16.04
N ILE A 546 11.55 13.78 15.08
CA ILE A 546 12.90 13.25 15.25
C ILE A 546 13.83 14.45 15.40
N SER A 547 14.05 14.96 16.60
CA SER A 547 14.98 16.07 16.87
C SER A 547 16.42 15.74 16.45
N VAL A 548 17.30 16.74 16.35
CA VAL A 548 18.74 16.54 16.08
C VAL A 548 19.38 15.61 17.14
N ASN A 549 18.99 15.70 18.41
CA ASN A 549 19.45 14.79 19.45
C ASN A 549 19.00 13.34 19.20
N ARG A 550 17.76 13.18 18.77
CA ARG A 550 17.22 11.85 18.46
C ARG A 550 17.90 11.27 17.22
N LEU A 551 18.08 12.06 16.17
CA LEU A 551 18.82 11.67 14.98
C LEU A 551 20.26 11.25 15.30
N ILE A 552 20.95 11.97 16.19
CA ILE A 552 22.32 11.61 16.62
C ILE A 552 22.34 10.26 17.34
N SER A 553 21.40 10.03 18.25
CA SER A 553 21.42 8.86 19.15
C SER A 553 20.80 7.60 18.58
N GLN A 554 20.09 7.68 17.45
CA GLN A 554 19.39 6.53 16.87
C GLN A 554 20.33 5.65 16.03
N PRO A 555 20.29 4.31 16.18
CA PRO A 555 20.95 3.40 15.24
C PRO A 555 20.25 3.39 13.86
N ALA A 556 20.99 2.98 12.84
CA ALA A 556 20.42 2.78 11.50
C ALA A 556 19.66 1.45 11.40
N LEU A 557 18.62 1.42 10.54
CA LEU A 557 17.93 0.18 10.19
C LEU A 557 18.74 -0.61 9.15
N ASP A 558 19.17 0.03 8.07
CA ASP A 558 19.99 -0.64 7.06
C ASP A 558 21.41 -0.83 7.62
N PRO A 559 21.92 -2.07 7.68
CA PRO A 559 23.25 -2.34 8.22
C PRO A 559 24.39 -1.68 7.42
N ASP A 560 24.15 -1.23 6.18
CA ASP A 560 25.16 -0.49 5.41
C ASP A 560 25.21 0.99 5.77
N TYR A 561 24.22 1.53 6.50
CA TYR A 561 24.23 2.91 6.95
C TYR A 561 24.99 3.03 8.27
N ILE A 562 25.72 4.13 8.44
CA ILE A 562 26.40 4.45 9.69
C ILE A 562 25.63 5.56 10.40
N SER A 563 25.33 5.36 11.69
CA SER A 563 24.66 6.37 12.51
C SER A 563 25.55 7.61 12.68
N VAL A 564 24.96 8.77 12.98
CA VAL A 564 25.74 10.00 13.22
C VAL A 564 26.69 9.83 14.41
N LYS A 565 26.22 9.19 15.49
CA LYS A 565 27.05 8.91 16.66
C LYS A 565 28.25 8.05 16.30
N ASP A 566 28.03 6.90 15.67
CA ASP A 566 29.10 5.95 15.34
C ASP A 566 30.09 6.56 14.33
N TYR A 567 29.60 7.37 13.39
CA TYR A 567 30.45 8.08 12.45
C TYR A 567 31.43 9.03 13.16
N VAL A 568 30.92 9.90 14.05
CA VAL A 568 31.77 10.88 14.74
C VAL A 568 32.71 10.20 15.74
N GLU A 569 32.22 9.22 16.50
CA GLU A 569 33.05 8.46 17.44
C GLU A 569 34.16 7.69 16.72
N GLY A 570 33.86 7.06 15.58
CA GLY A 570 34.84 6.38 14.75
C GLY A 570 35.89 7.34 14.20
N LEU A 571 35.49 8.50 13.66
CA LEU A 571 36.43 9.52 13.18
C LEU A 571 37.40 10.00 14.27
N LEU A 572 36.90 10.21 15.50
CA LEU A 572 37.75 10.64 16.62
C LEU A 572 38.74 9.56 17.06
N LYS A 573 38.45 8.29 16.79
CA LYS A 573 39.35 7.15 17.01
C LYS A 573 40.28 6.87 15.83
N GLY A 574 40.17 7.62 14.72
CA GLY A 574 40.93 7.39 13.50
C GLY A 574 40.44 6.20 12.67
N GLU A 575 39.19 5.77 12.87
CA GLU A 575 38.57 4.70 12.07
C GLU A 575 38.28 5.18 10.64
N THR A 576 38.39 4.26 9.69
CA THR A 576 37.99 4.46 8.30
C THR A 576 36.78 3.59 7.99
N PHE A 577 35.80 4.14 7.29
CA PHE A 577 34.60 3.42 6.89
C PHE A 577 34.80 2.79 5.50
N GLY A 578 34.38 1.53 5.33
CA GLY A 578 34.55 0.82 4.06
C GLY A 578 33.66 1.36 2.94
N GLU A 579 34.07 1.20 1.68
CA GLU A 579 33.40 1.74 0.48
C GLU A 579 31.93 1.33 0.29
N LYS A 580 31.48 0.26 0.96
CA LYS A 580 30.09 -0.21 0.91
C LYS A 580 29.20 0.43 1.97
N LYS A 581 29.75 1.22 2.88
CA LYS A 581 29.00 1.92 3.91
C LYS A 581 28.49 3.25 3.39
N VAL A 582 27.35 3.68 3.91
CA VAL A 582 26.78 5.01 3.66
C VAL A 582 26.99 5.83 4.93
N THR A 583 27.96 6.74 4.89
CA THR A 583 28.22 7.68 5.98
C THR A 583 27.23 8.87 5.95
N PRO A 584 27.04 9.58 7.07
CA PRO A 584 26.15 10.75 7.10
C PRO A 584 26.50 11.84 6.07
N PRO A 585 27.78 12.19 5.80
CA PRO A 585 28.11 13.16 4.74
C PRO A 585 27.79 12.65 3.33
N GLU A 586 28.09 11.38 3.01
CA GLU A 586 27.73 10.78 1.71
C GLU A 586 26.21 10.78 1.51
N LEU A 587 25.44 10.43 2.54
CA LEU A 587 23.98 10.49 2.50
C LEU A 587 23.48 11.92 2.26
N SER A 588 24.10 12.91 2.91
CA SER A 588 23.76 14.33 2.76
C SER A 588 24.04 14.84 1.35
N GLU A 589 25.12 14.39 0.72
CA GLU A 589 25.43 14.70 -0.69
C GLU A 589 24.43 14.04 -1.65
N LEU A 590 24.13 12.74 -1.45
CA LEU A 590 23.13 12.03 -2.26
C LEU A 590 21.75 12.70 -2.20
N LEU A 591 21.30 13.07 -1.00
CA LEU A 591 20.05 13.80 -0.80
C LEU A 591 20.07 15.16 -1.51
N ARG A 592 21.15 15.94 -1.39
CA ARG A 592 21.29 17.25 -2.05
C ARG A 592 21.24 17.13 -3.57
N ASN A 593 21.96 16.16 -4.14
CA ASN A 593 22.03 15.96 -5.59
C ASN A 593 20.66 15.59 -6.15
N ASP A 594 20.01 14.56 -5.59
CA ASP A 594 18.72 14.08 -6.08
C ASP A 594 17.62 15.12 -5.91
N CYS A 595 17.52 15.74 -4.74
CA CYS A 595 16.44 16.69 -4.46
C CYS A 595 16.61 17.98 -5.27
N SER A 596 17.84 18.46 -5.45
CA SER A 596 18.10 19.62 -6.32
C SER A 596 17.76 19.30 -7.78
N LYS A 597 18.10 18.11 -8.25
CA LYS A 597 17.75 17.66 -9.61
C LYS A 597 16.24 17.52 -9.79
N ALA A 598 15.53 16.95 -8.81
CA ALA A 598 14.07 16.85 -8.83
C ALA A 598 13.41 18.24 -8.92
N LEU A 599 13.86 19.21 -8.12
CA LEU A 599 13.39 20.60 -8.19
C LEU A 599 13.65 21.23 -9.57
N GLN A 600 14.80 20.96 -10.20
CA GLN A 600 15.10 21.42 -11.55
C GLN A 600 14.14 20.81 -12.60
N LEU A 601 13.87 19.50 -12.50
CA LEU A 601 13.01 18.78 -13.44
C LEU A 601 11.56 19.28 -13.47
N VAL A 602 11.07 19.80 -12.34
CA VAL A 602 9.70 20.32 -12.23
C VAL A 602 9.60 21.84 -12.30
N LYS A 603 10.73 22.57 -12.33
CA LYS A 603 10.78 24.04 -12.29
C LYS A 603 9.93 24.70 -13.37
N ASN A 604 9.92 24.15 -14.58
CA ASN A 604 9.30 24.74 -15.76
C ASN A 604 7.97 24.06 -16.15
N ILE A 605 7.43 23.18 -15.32
CA ILE A 605 6.12 22.56 -15.56
C ILE A 605 5.04 23.61 -15.24
N ASN A 606 4.32 24.07 -16.27
CA ASN A 606 3.21 25.00 -16.10
C ASN A 606 1.96 24.27 -15.61
N THR A 607 1.56 24.53 -14.37
CA THR A 607 0.42 23.88 -13.70
C THR A 607 -0.85 24.74 -13.66
N SER A 608 -0.81 25.98 -14.16
CA SER A 608 -1.89 26.98 -14.02
C SER A 608 -3.26 26.57 -14.56
N ARG A 609 -3.31 25.57 -15.45
CA ARG A 609 -4.56 25.08 -16.07
C ARG A 609 -4.97 23.67 -15.63
N ASN A 610 -4.23 23.04 -14.71
CA ASN A 610 -4.51 21.67 -14.28
C ASN A 610 -4.11 21.50 -12.81
N VAL A 611 -5.11 21.46 -11.94
CA VAL A 611 -4.93 21.35 -10.48
C VAL A 611 -4.37 19.98 -10.09
N SER A 612 -4.76 18.90 -10.77
CA SER A 612 -4.15 17.59 -10.54
C SER A 612 -2.64 17.60 -10.80
N LEU A 613 -2.22 18.16 -11.93
CA LEU A 613 -0.79 18.33 -12.25
C LEU A 613 -0.08 19.25 -11.24
N MET A 614 -0.77 20.27 -10.72
CA MET A 614 -0.25 21.12 -9.65
C MET A 614 0.11 20.29 -8.42
N TYR A 615 -0.79 19.39 -7.98
CA TYR A 615 -0.53 18.50 -6.85
C TYR A 615 0.64 17.55 -7.12
N GLU A 616 0.75 16.97 -8.32
CA GLU A 616 1.91 16.13 -8.69
C GLU A 616 3.24 16.90 -8.55
N VAL A 617 3.30 18.14 -9.08
CA VAL A 617 4.49 18.99 -8.98
C VAL A 617 4.76 19.44 -7.54
N ALA A 618 3.71 19.74 -6.77
CA ALA A 618 3.83 20.15 -5.38
C ALA A 618 4.38 19.01 -4.50
N ASP A 619 3.95 17.77 -4.73
CA ASP A 619 4.43 16.60 -3.99
C ASP A 619 5.91 16.32 -4.26
N VAL A 620 6.35 16.41 -5.52
CA VAL A 620 7.79 16.34 -5.86
C VAL A 620 8.57 17.41 -5.11
N LYS A 621 8.11 18.67 -5.15
CA LYS A 621 8.80 19.78 -4.46
C LYS A 621 8.85 19.55 -2.96
N THR A 622 7.75 19.07 -2.37
CA THR A 622 7.65 18.80 -0.93
C THR A 622 8.64 17.71 -0.52
N TRP A 623 8.65 16.57 -1.22
CA TRP A 623 9.64 15.51 -0.98
C TRP A 623 11.08 16.01 -1.14
N ALA A 624 11.35 16.83 -2.16
CA ALA A 624 12.69 17.36 -2.39
C ALA A 624 13.13 18.30 -1.25
N TYR A 625 12.26 19.19 -0.76
CA TYR A 625 12.61 20.05 0.38
C TYR A 625 12.71 19.27 1.71
N LEU A 626 11.94 18.19 1.88
CA LEU A 626 12.15 17.26 3.01
C LEU A 626 13.52 16.56 2.92
N GLY A 627 13.98 16.19 1.73
CA GLY A 627 15.30 15.61 1.53
C GLY A 627 16.44 16.60 1.74
N LEU A 628 16.28 17.84 1.28
CA LEU A 628 17.22 18.93 1.57
C LEU A 628 17.24 19.30 3.06
N HIS A 629 16.09 19.22 3.73
CA HIS A 629 16.01 19.35 5.18
C HIS A 629 16.84 18.27 5.88
N LEU A 630 16.68 16.99 5.50
CA LEU A 630 17.45 15.89 6.08
C LEU A 630 18.96 16.02 5.81
N ALA A 631 19.35 16.42 4.60
CA ALA A 631 20.75 16.64 4.25
C ALA A 631 21.42 17.69 5.15
N GLU A 632 20.80 18.87 5.27
CA GLU A 632 21.33 19.93 6.14
C GLU A 632 21.27 19.52 7.61
N LYS A 633 20.24 18.77 8.02
CA LYS A 633 20.13 18.26 9.39
C LYS A 633 21.22 17.25 9.74
N LEU A 634 21.61 16.38 8.82
CA LEU A 634 22.70 15.42 9.00
C LEU A 634 24.05 16.12 9.17
N GLU A 635 24.36 17.10 8.32
CA GLU A 635 25.57 17.92 8.46
C GLU A 635 25.60 18.65 9.80
N GLY A 636 24.45 19.23 10.20
CA GLY A 636 24.28 19.88 11.50
C GLY A 636 24.45 18.90 12.67
N ALA A 637 23.94 17.68 12.55
CA ALA A 637 24.04 16.63 13.56
C ALA A 637 25.49 16.14 13.75
N VAL A 638 26.22 15.92 12.65
CA VAL A 638 27.64 15.55 12.67
C VAL A 638 28.47 16.66 13.33
N ALA A 639 28.28 17.92 12.93
CA ALA A 639 28.98 19.06 13.52
C ALA A 639 28.67 19.23 15.02
N LEU A 640 27.38 19.08 15.40
CA LEU A 640 26.94 19.17 16.79
C LEU A 640 27.54 18.05 17.66
N GLN A 641 27.53 16.81 17.18
CA GLN A 641 28.11 15.69 17.91
C GLN A 641 29.64 15.82 18.01
N THR A 642 30.30 16.32 16.96
CA THR A 642 31.74 16.61 16.99
C THR A 642 32.07 17.67 18.04
N TYR A 643 31.31 18.76 18.09
CA TYR A 643 31.47 19.80 19.11
C TYR A 643 31.25 19.24 20.53
N ARG A 644 30.24 18.40 20.73
CA ARG A 644 29.98 17.78 22.03
C ARG A 644 31.11 16.88 22.52
N LEU A 645 31.80 16.18 21.63
CA LEU A 645 32.87 15.25 22.00
C LEU A 645 34.26 15.89 22.04
N LYS A 646 34.57 16.83 21.13
CA LYS A 646 35.92 17.42 20.96
C LYS A 646 35.97 18.92 21.25
N GLY A 647 34.84 19.61 21.32
CA GLY A 647 34.77 21.07 21.37
C GLY A 647 35.08 21.73 20.02
N GLY A 648 35.53 22.98 20.10
CA GLY A 648 35.83 23.85 18.95
C GLY A 648 34.61 24.63 18.48
N GLU A 649 34.61 25.96 18.67
CA GLU A 649 33.47 26.82 18.34
C GLU A 649 33.08 26.77 16.85
N ASP A 650 34.04 26.54 15.93
CA ASP A 650 33.75 26.34 14.51
C ASP A 650 32.76 25.18 14.26
N ASN A 651 32.85 24.10 15.06
CA ASN A 651 31.93 22.97 14.93
C ASN A 651 30.52 23.34 15.41
N ARG A 652 30.42 24.16 16.47
CA ARG A 652 29.15 24.69 16.96
C ARG A 652 28.53 25.65 15.95
N GLU A 653 29.32 26.56 15.37
CA GLU A 653 28.85 27.49 14.35
C GLU A 653 28.37 26.76 13.08
N LYS A 654 29.10 25.72 12.65
CA LYS A 654 28.68 24.83 11.56
C LYS A 654 27.35 24.15 11.88
N ALA A 655 27.20 23.60 13.09
CA ALA A 655 25.95 22.98 13.53
C ALA A 655 24.77 23.95 13.46
N ILE A 656 24.92 25.16 14.01
CA ILE A 656 23.90 26.20 13.98
C ILE A 656 23.55 26.59 12.54
N THR A 657 24.56 26.79 11.69
CA THR A 657 24.39 27.18 10.28
C THR A 657 23.58 26.15 9.50
N HIS A 658 23.95 24.87 9.61
CA HIS A 658 23.27 23.78 8.92
C HIS A 658 21.85 23.56 9.45
N LEU A 659 21.63 23.62 10.77
CA LEU A 659 20.29 23.47 11.34
C LEU A 659 19.37 24.66 10.99
N LYS A 660 19.90 25.89 10.83
CA LYS A 660 19.16 27.03 10.29
C LYS A 660 18.74 26.81 8.83
N LYS A 661 19.61 26.22 8.00
CA LYS A 661 19.26 25.83 6.62
C LYS A 661 18.21 24.72 6.59
N ALA A 662 18.33 23.73 7.47
CA ALA A 662 17.33 22.66 7.62
C ALA A 662 15.95 23.24 7.97
N LEU A 663 15.87 24.20 8.90
CA LEU A 663 14.64 24.94 9.21
C LEU A 663 14.11 25.71 7.99
N GLY A 664 14.99 26.38 7.23
CA GLY A 664 14.60 27.08 6.01
C GLY A 664 14.00 26.17 4.92
N ASN A 665 14.53 24.95 4.77
CA ASN A 665 13.94 23.93 3.89
C ASN A 665 12.57 23.46 4.40
N TRP A 666 12.39 23.33 5.71
CA TRP A 666 11.09 23.03 6.31
C TRP A 666 10.06 24.16 6.07
N ASP A 667 10.50 25.41 6.11
CA ASP A 667 9.65 26.56 5.79
C ASP A 667 9.19 26.52 4.33
N LYS A 668 10.03 26.03 3.40
CA LYS A 668 9.62 25.79 2.01
C LYS A 668 8.58 24.68 1.88
N VAL A 669 8.72 23.60 2.65
CA VAL A 669 7.66 22.56 2.74
C VAL A 669 6.33 23.19 3.15
N ILE A 670 6.33 24.04 4.17
CA ILE A 670 5.12 24.72 4.66
C ILE A 670 4.53 25.65 3.60
N GLU A 671 5.38 26.46 2.95
CA GLU A 671 4.97 27.38 1.89
C GLU A 671 4.22 26.66 0.77
N ILE A 672 4.67 25.47 0.40
CA ILE A 672 4.05 24.65 -0.65
C ILE A 672 2.77 23.97 -0.14
N THR A 673 2.82 23.36 1.04
CA THR A 673 1.78 22.44 1.50
C THR A 673 0.59 23.13 2.14
N ARG A 674 0.83 24.21 2.90
CA ARG A 674 -0.22 24.89 3.68
C ARG A 674 -1.42 25.39 2.85
N PRO A 675 -1.23 25.91 1.62
CA PRO A 675 -2.36 26.32 0.79
C PRO A 675 -3.16 25.17 0.18
N ILE A 676 -2.62 23.94 0.14
CA ILE A 676 -3.17 22.85 -0.68
C ILE A 676 -3.50 21.58 0.12
N TYR A 677 -3.03 21.47 1.36
CA TYR A 677 -3.31 20.37 2.29
C TYR A 677 -4.01 20.85 3.56
N LYS A 678 -4.98 20.07 4.03
CA LYS A 678 -5.68 20.27 5.29
C LYS A 678 -4.81 19.85 6.47
N ASP A 679 -5.14 20.33 7.67
CA ASP A 679 -4.76 19.60 8.87
C ASP A 679 -5.53 18.26 8.86
N MET A 680 -4.82 17.15 8.96
CA MET A 680 -5.35 15.82 8.68
C MET A 680 -5.13 14.88 9.87
N PRO A 681 -6.12 14.09 10.30
CA PRO A 681 -5.91 13.12 11.38
C PRO A 681 -4.87 12.08 10.99
N LEU A 682 -4.01 11.73 11.94
CA LEU A 682 -2.88 10.82 11.75
C LEU A 682 -2.89 9.74 12.84
N THR A 683 -3.14 8.49 12.45
CA THR A 683 -3.12 7.31 13.35
C THR A 683 -1.85 7.24 14.19
N HIS A 684 -0.72 7.68 13.66
CA HIS A 684 0.57 7.67 14.37
C HIS A 684 0.56 8.45 15.69
N TYR A 685 -0.27 9.47 15.83
CA TYR A 685 -0.40 10.25 17.06
C TYR A 685 -1.29 9.59 18.12
N ASN A 686 -1.98 8.49 17.82
CA ASN A 686 -2.62 7.66 18.85
C ASN A 686 -1.59 6.84 19.63
N GLY A 687 -0.39 6.62 19.08
CA GLY A 687 0.64 5.78 19.68
C GLY A 687 0.09 4.38 19.98
N SER A 688 0.42 3.86 21.16
CA SER A 688 -0.05 2.55 21.63
C SER A 688 -1.45 2.57 22.26
N SER A 689 -2.18 3.68 22.18
CA SER A 689 -3.53 3.79 22.73
C SER A 689 -4.57 3.18 21.79
N TYR A 690 -5.50 2.42 22.36
CA TYR A 690 -6.74 2.02 21.70
C TYR A 690 -7.85 3.06 21.82
N ASP A 691 -7.66 4.11 22.64
CA ASP A 691 -8.62 5.21 22.72
C ASP A 691 -8.54 6.08 21.48
N ARG A 692 -9.70 6.34 20.88
CA ARG A 692 -9.84 7.24 19.73
C ARG A 692 -9.37 8.65 20.11
N ASN A 693 -8.40 9.19 19.37
CA ASN A 693 -7.90 10.55 19.53
C ASN A 693 -8.39 11.47 18.39
N ASP A 694 -9.28 12.42 18.70
CA ASP A 694 -9.80 13.38 17.72
C ASP A 694 -8.89 14.59 17.50
N ASN A 695 -7.88 14.79 18.36
CA ASN A 695 -6.94 15.91 18.28
C ASN A 695 -5.61 15.52 17.63
N ASN A 696 -5.56 14.38 16.91
CA ASN A 696 -4.40 13.80 16.26
C ASN A 696 -4.06 14.45 14.90
N LEU A 697 -4.18 15.76 14.79
CA LEU A 697 -4.01 16.47 13.52
C LEU A 697 -2.54 16.67 13.15
N PHE A 698 -2.17 16.18 11.98
CA PHE A 698 -0.90 16.38 11.31
C PHE A 698 -1.00 17.47 10.24
N HIS A 699 0.03 18.31 10.21
CA HIS A 699 0.48 19.04 9.03
C HIS A 699 1.88 19.57 9.33
N TRP A 700 2.77 19.61 8.35
CA TRP A 700 4.13 20.16 8.46
C TRP A 700 4.27 21.48 9.24
N ALA A 701 3.36 22.46 9.12
CA ALA A 701 3.53 23.71 9.89
C ALA A 701 3.21 23.58 11.38
N ARG A 702 2.47 22.54 11.81
CA ARG A 702 2.26 22.24 13.23
C ARG A 702 3.55 21.74 13.89
N ILE A 703 4.45 21.14 13.09
CA ILE A 703 5.73 20.59 13.54
C ILE A 703 6.85 21.64 13.53
N ARG A 704 6.69 22.75 12.78
CA ARG A 704 7.69 23.82 12.65
C ARG A 704 8.34 24.26 13.97
N PRO A 705 7.60 24.44 15.09
CA PRO A 705 8.22 24.81 16.36
C PRO A 705 9.23 23.76 16.85
N GLU A 706 8.97 22.48 16.62
CA GLU A 706 9.89 21.39 16.98
C GLU A 706 11.15 21.40 16.12
N VAL A 707 11.01 21.72 14.83
CA VAL A 707 12.16 21.90 13.91
C VAL A 707 13.04 23.06 14.36
N ALA A 708 12.44 24.18 14.74
CA ALA A 708 13.18 25.35 15.22
C ALA A 708 13.96 25.07 16.51
N ARG A 709 13.47 24.18 17.38
CA ARG A 709 14.18 23.76 18.60
C ARG A 709 15.51 23.07 18.30
N ASP A 710 15.70 22.45 17.14
CA ASP A 710 17.00 21.88 16.77
C ASP A 710 18.10 22.95 16.71
N VAL A 711 17.76 24.16 16.23
CA VAL A 711 18.69 25.31 16.22
C VAL A 711 19.05 25.73 17.65
N GLU A 712 18.05 25.83 18.52
CA GLU A 712 18.27 26.17 19.94
C GLU A 712 19.15 25.13 20.66
N ILE A 713 18.97 23.84 20.32
CA ILE A 713 19.78 22.75 20.87
C ILE A 713 21.27 22.95 20.54
N ALA A 714 21.60 23.39 19.32
CA ALA A 714 22.98 23.70 18.94
C ALA A 714 23.48 25.01 19.56
N GLU A 715 22.64 26.04 19.64
CA GLU A 715 22.98 27.33 20.28
C GLU A 715 23.24 27.17 21.78
N LYS A 716 22.56 26.25 22.47
CA LYS A 716 22.73 25.99 23.92
C LYS A 716 23.70 24.84 24.22
N ALA A 717 24.33 24.25 23.20
CA ALA A 717 25.22 23.11 23.40
C ALA A 717 26.52 23.51 24.12
N SER A 718 27.01 22.60 24.95
CA SER A 718 28.33 22.68 25.59
C SER A 718 29.16 21.43 25.24
N PRO A 719 30.50 21.53 25.16
CA PRO A 719 31.36 20.36 25.01
C PRO A 719 31.30 19.49 26.27
N LYS A 720 31.52 18.18 26.14
CA LYS A 720 31.80 17.32 27.30
C LYS A 720 33.09 17.81 27.96
N ASN A 721 33.05 18.06 29.27
CA ASN A 721 34.26 18.37 30.03
C ASN A 721 35.16 17.14 30.03
N SER A 722 36.40 17.28 29.57
CA SER A 722 37.44 16.25 29.60
C SER A 722 37.98 15.95 31.01
N ALA A 723 37.23 16.29 32.07
CA ALA A 723 37.66 16.23 33.47
C ALA A 723 37.01 15.08 34.27
N ASP A 724 36.06 14.34 33.70
CA ASP A 724 35.35 13.24 34.38
C ASP A 724 35.84 11.83 33.99
N GLU A 725 36.95 11.71 33.27
CA GLU A 725 37.60 10.42 32.96
C GLU A 725 39.09 10.46 33.34
N HIS A 726 39.39 10.51 34.64
CA HIS A 726 40.65 10.05 35.22
C HIS A 726 40.41 9.18 36.45
#